data_AF-A0A8J2LQA5-F1
#
_entry.id   AF-A0A8J2LQA5-F1
#
_cell.length_a   1.000
_cell.length_b   1.000
_cell.length_c   1.000
_cell.angle_alpha   90.00
_cell.angle_beta   90.00
_cell.angle_gamma   90.00
#
_symmetry.space_group_name_H-M   'P 1'
#
loop_
_entity.id
_entity.type
_entity.pdbx_description
1 polymer ?
#
loop_
_entity_poly.entity_id
_entity_poly.type
_entity_poly.pdbx_seq_one_letter_code
_entity_poly.pdbx_strand_id
1 'polypeptide(L)'
;MPQNLISKDVADIESILALNPKIKPFASLVPSAETKKNKAHWKRNADKKCSSCGPLYNNFDDVKHTTLSERGALKEAGRCLKCADAPCQKSCPTQLDIKSFISCISTKNYYGAAKMIFSDNPLGITCGMVCPTSDLCVGSCNLYASEEGPINIGGLQQFATEIFMKMQIPQILPPDTPSELPASYSSKVALIGCGPASISCATFLARLGYKDLVIFEKEDYIGGLSSSEIPQYRLPIEVVHFEIDLMKNLGVRIETGRKLSTSDVTLQGLKQDGYAAIFVGIGLPNPKRVWPFENLTEDQGFFTSKDFLPKVAVASKQGMCSCSAKSLPKLSGNVIVLGAGDTAFDCATSALRCGASRVFVIFRKGFTNIRAVPEEMELAREEKCEFLPFLSPKEVFTKEGKISAMEFYRNEQDENGEWIEDQEQTIRLKAGTIICAFGSGLSDESVKAALEPLKFNKYGIPEVNVKTMETSESGIFIGGDIAGISESTVEAVNDGKNAAWSIHKYLQALHNLEVSPVPQLPKFHTPIDLVDISIDMCGMKFPNPFGLASAPPCTTSAMIRRGFEQGWGFVVTKTFSLDKDLVTNVSPRIVRGTTSGFNYGPGQGAFLNIELISEKTAAYWCKSVTELKADFPEKIVIASIMCSYNSNDWTQLAKQAEASGADALELNLSCPHGMGERGMGLACGQDPELVRNICRWVRAAIKIPFFAKLTPNVTNIVDIAQAAYEGKADGVTATNTVSGLMGLRSDGTPWPSVGAEKRTTYGGVAGNAIRPIALKAVSAIAKAIPGFPIMATGGIDSAETALQFLHCGASVVQICSAVQNQDFTVIEDYTTGLQALLYLESLGLKGWDGQSPPTARHQKGKLITAQSVVGKHLPSFGPYKKEREQILAAEKKRVTLESIEQDWNNQREVNQPQGQVPRLTDLVGRSVRYITPYGELDQKQQVVALIDEEMCINCGKCYMTCNDSGYQAITFDPETHLTHVSDDCTGCTLCVSVCPIIDCITMVPRTIPYIPKRGIPVGLSV
;
A
#
# COMPACT_ATOMS: atom_id res chain seq x y z
N MET A 1 -27.75 10.81 -57.49
CA MET A 1 -26.45 10.63 -56.81
C MET A 1 -26.23 9.13 -56.65
N PRO A 2 -25.03 8.58 -56.90
CA PRO A 2 -24.78 7.18 -56.56
C PRO A 2 -25.11 6.99 -55.07
N GLN A 3 -25.93 5.98 -54.75
CA GLN A 3 -26.25 5.65 -53.37
C GLN A 3 -24.92 5.42 -52.62
N ASN A 4 -24.67 6.20 -51.57
CA ASN A 4 -23.55 5.94 -50.68
C ASN A 4 -23.69 4.51 -50.15
N LEU A 5 -22.63 3.71 -50.28
CA LEU A 5 -22.60 2.36 -49.75
C LEU A 5 -22.63 2.45 -48.22
N ILE A 6 -23.69 1.93 -47.59
CA ILE A 6 -23.88 1.95 -46.13
C ILE A 6 -22.73 1.24 -45.40
N SER A 7 -22.14 0.23 -46.03
CA SER A 7 -21.03 -0.57 -45.50
C SER A 7 -19.65 0.02 -45.79
N LYS A 8 -19.56 1.27 -46.25
CA LYS A 8 -18.30 1.95 -46.53
C LYS A 8 -18.21 3.21 -45.68
N ASP A 9 -17.07 3.39 -45.01
CA ASP A 9 -16.76 4.62 -44.30
C ASP A 9 -16.80 5.81 -45.27
N VAL A 10 -17.42 6.90 -44.82
CA VAL A 10 -17.34 8.18 -45.53
C VAL A 10 -15.95 8.81 -45.31
N ALA A 11 -15.58 9.76 -46.16
CA ALA A 11 -14.25 10.37 -46.14
C ALA A 11 -13.82 10.89 -44.76
N ASP A 12 -14.75 11.47 -43.99
CA ASP A 12 -14.46 11.98 -42.64
C ASP A 12 -14.08 10.85 -41.68
N ILE A 13 -14.77 9.71 -41.75
CA ILE A 13 -14.45 8.52 -40.95
C ILE A 13 -13.16 7.88 -41.43
N GLU A 14 -12.93 7.78 -42.75
CA GLU A 14 -11.65 7.32 -43.30
C GLU A 14 -10.48 8.19 -42.79
N SER A 15 -10.70 9.50 -42.63
CA SER A 15 -9.72 10.43 -42.07
C SER A 15 -9.50 10.22 -40.57
N ILE A 16 -10.55 9.99 -39.78
CA ILE A 16 -10.42 9.65 -38.35
C ILE A 16 -9.60 8.36 -38.20
N LEU A 17 -9.84 7.36 -39.06
CA LEU A 17 -9.20 6.05 -39.04
C LEU A 17 -7.76 6.03 -39.61
N ALA A 18 -7.17 7.19 -39.92
CA ALA A 18 -5.85 7.28 -40.56
C ALA A 18 -4.74 6.57 -39.79
N LEU A 19 -4.77 6.62 -38.45
CA LEU A 19 -3.79 5.97 -37.57
C LEU A 19 -4.27 4.61 -37.03
N ASN A 20 -5.43 4.11 -37.48
CA ASN A 20 -5.95 2.84 -37.00
C ASN A 20 -5.01 1.68 -37.43
N PRO A 21 -4.69 0.72 -36.55
CA PRO A 21 -3.80 -0.38 -36.91
C PRO A 21 -4.30 -1.17 -38.11
N LYS A 22 -3.44 -1.36 -39.12
CA LYS A 22 -3.72 -2.17 -40.32
C LYS A 22 -2.55 -3.11 -40.58
N ILE A 23 -2.86 -4.31 -41.07
CA ILE A 23 -1.83 -5.25 -41.53
C ILE A 23 -1.22 -4.67 -42.81
N LYS A 24 0.11 -4.51 -42.81
CA LYS A 24 0.84 -4.06 -44.01
C LYS A 24 1.15 -5.26 -44.90
N PRO A 25 0.77 -5.25 -46.20
CA PRO A 25 1.05 -6.35 -47.10
C PRO A 25 2.53 -6.45 -47.51
N PHE A 26 3.32 -5.41 -47.23
CA PHE A 26 4.74 -5.32 -47.58
C PHE A 26 5.57 -4.84 -46.39
N ALA A 27 6.88 -5.12 -46.44
CA ALA A 27 7.83 -4.57 -45.50
C ALA A 27 7.84 -3.02 -45.55
N SER A 28 8.08 -2.37 -44.41
CA SER A 28 8.22 -0.91 -44.36
C SER A 28 9.63 -0.49 -44.79
N LEU A 29 9.75 0.56 -45.60
CA LEU A 29 11.03 1.14 -46.01
C LEU A 29 11.16 2.55 -45.42
N VAL A 30 12.08 2.73 -44.48
CA VAL A 30 12.41 4.04 -43.89
C VAL A 30 13.94 4.15 -43.77
N PRO A 31 14.59 5.15 -44.40
CA PRO A 31 16.02 5.34 -44.27
C PRO A 31 16.45 5.56 -42.80
N SER A 32 17.64 5.05 -42.44
CA SER A 32 18.21 5.23 -41.10
C SER A 32 18.38 6.69 -40.69
N ALA A 33 18.62 7.58 -41.66
CA ALA A 33 18.71 9.02 -41.43
C ALA A 33 17.39 9.60 -40.91
N GLU A 34 16.26 9.23 -41.54
CA GLU A 34 14.93 9.67 -41.12
C GLU A 34 14.54 9.05 -39.77
N THR A 35 14.87 7.78 -39.56
CA THR A 35 14.64 7.12 -38.26
C THR A 35 15.37 7.83 -37.11
N LYS A 36 16.60 8.31 -37.34
CA LYS A 36 17.35 9.08 -36.34
C LYS A 36 16.68 10.41 -36.01
N LYS A 37 16.09 11.09 -37.01
CA LYS A 37 15.31 12.32 -36.83
C LYS A 37 14.03 12.05 -36.05
N ASN A 38 13.25 11.06 -36.46
CA ASN A 38 11.98 10.67 -35.82
C ASN A 38 12.17 10.26 -34.36
N LYS A 39 13.29 9.60 -34.02
CA LYS A 39 13.58 9.18 -32.64
C LYS A 39 13.59 10.35 -31.64
N ALA A 40 14.00 11.55 -32.06
CA ALA A 40 14.02 12.72 -31.18
C ALA A 40 12.61 13.20 -30.81
N HIS A 41 11.65 13.07 -31.74
CA HIS A 41 10.25 13.42 -31.54
C HIS A 41 9.59 12.55 -30.48
N TRP A 42 9.83 11.24 -30.47
CA TRP A 42 9.14 10.28 -29.59
C TRP A 42 9.86 10.00 -28.26
N LYS A 43 10.93 10.74 -27.94
CA LYS A 43 11.86 10.43 -26.84
C LYS A 43 11.20 10.63 -25.46
N ARG A 44 11.11 9.56 -24.65
CA ARG A 44 10.54 9.58 -23.28
C ARG A 44 11.58 9.70 -22.17
N ASN A 45 12.59 8.83 -22.22
CA ASN A 45 13.68 8.77 -21.24
C ASN A 45 14.78 9.79 -21.54
N ALA A 46 15.72 9.95 -20.60
CA ALA A 46 16.86 10.84 -20.77
C ALA A 46 17.63 10.57 -22.08
N ASP A 47 18.09 11.66 -22.72
CA ASP A 47 18.99 11.55 -23.86
C ASP A 47 20.42 11.36 -23.37
N LYS A 48 21.03 10.23 -23.77
CA LYS A 48 22.43 9.92 -23.43
C LYS A 48 23.42 10.94 -24.00
N LYS A 49 23.03 11.71 -25.02
CA LYS A 49 23.86 12.78 -25.61
C LYS A 49 23.72 14.12 -24.89
N CYS A 50 22.75 14.28 -24.00
CA CYS A 50 22.55 15.51 -23.25
C CYS A 50 23.52 15.55 -22.06
N SER A 51 24.48 16.46 -22.11
CA SER A 51 25.50 16.68 -21.08
C SER A 51 25.16 17.80 -20.09
N SER A 52 24.07 18.54 -20.33
CA SER A 52 23.64 19.65 -19.47
C SER A 52 22.53 19.22 -18.51
N CYS A 53 22.57 19.69 -17.27
CA CYS A 53 21.45 19.62 -16.36
C CYS A 53 20.32 20.54 -16.82
N GLY A 54 19.06 20.13 -16.64
CA GLY A 54 17.92 21.02 -16.80
C GLY A 54 17.90 22.10 -15.70
N PRO A 55 17.14 23.20 -15.87
CA PRO A 55 17.02 24.22 -14.84
C PRO A 55 16.26 23.66 -13.61
N LEU A 56 16.97 23.53 -12.48
CA LEU A 56 16.43 23.01 -11.21
C LEU A 56 16.35 24.06 -10.10
N TYR A 57 16.70 25.32 -10.40
CA TYR A 57 16.64 26.41 -9.44
C TYR A 57 15.26 26.50 -8.79
N ASN A 58 15.22 26.50 -7.45
CA ASN A 58 14.00 26.54 -6.64
C ASN A 58 12.98 25.41 -6.94
N ASN A 59 13.42 24.28 -7.52
CA ASN A 59 12.56 23.15 -7.80
C ASN A 59 12.68 22.07 -6.72
N PHE A 60 11.67 21.99 -5.86
CA PHE A 60 11.55 21.00 -4.78
C PHE A 60 10.42 19.97 -5.04
N ASP A 61 10.02 19.79 -6.30
CA ASP A 61 9.06 18.74 -6.67
C ASP A 61 9.64 17.35 -6.36
N ASP A 62 8.79 16.39 -6.02
CA ASP A 62 9.20 15.03 -5.67
C ASP A 62 10.03 14.37 -6.78
N VAL A 63 11.28 14.00 -6.48
CA VAL A 63 12.20 13.35 -7.43
C VAL A 63 12.25 11.83 -7.29
N LYS A 64 11.72 11.27 -6.19
CA LYS A 64 11.82 9.83 -5.90
C LYS A 64 11.32 8.96 -7.05
N HIS A 65 12.06 7.90 -7.37
CA HIS A 65 11.66 6.92 -8.38
C HIS A 65 10.65 5.89 -7.85
N THR A 66 10.52 5.82 -6.53
CA THR A 66 9.69 4.86 -5.81
C THR A 66 8.26 5.34 -5.57
N THR A 67 7.94 6.63 -5.70
CA THR A 67 6.57 7.16 -5.50
C THR A 67 5.56 6.48 -6.43
N LEU A 68 4.41 6.07 -5.88
CA LEU A 68 3.36 5.33 -6.61
C LEU A 68 2.02 6.08 -6.59
N SER A 69 1.30 6.02 -7.73
CA SER A 69 -0.16 6.25 -7.78
C SER A 69 -0.88 5.03 -7.23
N GLU A 70 -2.18 5.15 -6.92
CA GLU A 70 -3.03 4.00 -6.61
C GLU A 70 -2.94 2.90 -7.69
N ARG A 71 -3.03 3.28 -8.98
CA ARG A 71 -2.82 2.36 -10.10
C ARG A 71 -1.47 1.62 -10.04
N GLY A 72 -0.41 2.35 -9.68
CA GLY A 72 0.93 1.79 -9.54
C GLY A 72 1.03 0.85 -8.33
N ALA A 73 0.52 1.28 -7.19
CA ALA A 73 0.53 0.56 -5.93
C ALA A 73 -0.28 -0.74 -6.00
N LEU A 74 -1.49 -0.71 -6.56
CA LEU A 74 -2.30 -1.91 -6.76
C LEU A 74 -1.61 -2.92 -7.67
N LYS A 75 -0.98 -2.47 -8.76
CA LYS A 75 -0.25 -3.35 -9.67
C LYS A 75 0.96 -4.01 -8.98
N GLU A 76 1.75 -3.23 -8.25
CA GLU A 76 2.95 -3.71 -7.58
C GLU A 76 2.62 -4.60 -6.37
N ALA A 77 1.58 -4.27 -5.60
CA ALA A 77 1.07 -5.09 -4.52
C ALA A 77 0.46 -6.41 -5.01
N GLY A 78 -0.19 -6.39 -6.19
CA GLY A 78 -0.65 -7.59 -6.88
C GLY A 78 0.49 -8.50 -7.35
N ARG A 79 1.65 -7.93 -7.69
CA ARG A 79 2.87 -8.66 -8.10
C ARG A 79 3.57 -9.33 -6.91
N CYS A 80 3.51 -8.73 -5.72
CA CYS A 80 4.13 -9.29 -4.52
C CYS A 80 3.61 -10.70 -4.20
N LEU A 81 4.55 -11.63 -4.00
CA LEU A 81 4.29 -13.04 -3.69
C LEU A 81 3.71 -13.30 -2.30
N LYS A 82 3.77 -12.30 -1.39
CA LYS A 82 3.25 -12.40 -0.02
C LYS A 82 3.84 -13.61 0.73
N CYS A 83 5.17 -13.72 0.66
CA CYS A 83 5.96 -14.86 1.12
C CYS A 83 5.72 -15.19 2.60
N ALA A 84 5.64 -16.48 2.93
CA ALA A 84 5.79 -16.94 4.31
C ALA A 84 7.21 -16.66 4.82
N ASP A 85 7.34 -16.38 6.13
CA ASP A 85 8.63 -16.10 6.79
C ASP A 85 9.51 -15.10 6.00
N ALA A 86 8.88 -14.01 5.57
CA ALA A 86 9.39 -13.19 4.48
C ALA A 86 10.81 -12.64 4.76
N PRO A 87 11.80 -12.87 3.87
CA PRO A 87 13.16 -12.37 4.08
C PRO A 87 13.24 -10.84 4.09
N CYS A 88 12.36 -10.17 3.35
CA CYS A 88 12.24 -8.72 3.36
C CYS A 88 11.87 -8.17 4.75
N GLN A 89 11.03 -8.87 5.52
CA GLN A 89 10.71 -8.50 6.91
C GLN A 89 11.92 -8.69 7.82
N LYS A 90 12.62 -9.82 7.70
CA LYS A 90 13.83 -10.09 8.49
C LYS A 90 14.93 -9.05 8.26
N SER A 91 14.98 -8.49 7.06
CA SER A 91 15.94 -7.44 6.65
C SER A 91 15.44 -6.02 6.89
N CYS A 92 14.24 -5.86 7.45
CA CYS A 92 13.72 -4.57 7.89
C CYS A 92 14.11 -4.35 9.36
N PRO A 93 14.82 -3.26 9.72
CA PRO A 93 15.25 -3.05 11.10
C PRO A 93 14.10 -3.01 12.11
N THR A 94 12.95 -2.43 11.75
CA THR A 94 11.74 -2.40 12.60
C THR A 94 10.88 -3.67 12.50
N GLN A 95 11.29 -4.66 11.70
CA GLN A 95 10.58 -5.93 11.48
C GLN A 95 9.14 -5.78 10.96
N LEU A 96 8.89 -4.77 10.11
CA LEU A 96 7.57 -4.56 9.50
C LEU A 96 7.04 -5.85 8.86
N ASP A 97 5.78 -6.20 9.12
CA ASP A 97 5.09 -7.28 8.40
C ASP A 97 4.75 -6.85 6.97
N ILE A 98 5.77 -6.95 6.10
CA ILE A 98 5.69 -6.57 4.68
C ILE A 98 4.71 -7.44 3.91
N LYS A 99 4.59 -8.72 4.26
CA LYS A 99 3.60 -9.62 3.65
C LYS A 99 2.21 -9.04 3.86
N SER A 100 1.87 -8.72 5.10
CA SER A 100 0.50 -8.40 5.46
C SER A 100 0.09 -7.00 5.02
N PHE A 101 0.95 -5.97 5.17
CA PHE A 101 0.57 -4.63 4.71
C PHE A 101 0.46 -4.56 3.17
N ILE A 102 1.32 -5.27 2.43
CA ILE A 102 1.20 -5.33 0.96
C ILE A 102 -0.05 -6.13 0.54
N SER A 103 -0.44 -7.15 1.32
CA SER A 103 -1.71 -7.86 1.11
C SER A 103 -2.89 -6.90 1.22
N CYS A 104 -2.94 -6.08 2.27
CA CYS A 104 -3.97 -5.06 2.46
C CYS A 104 -4.01 -4.03 1.31
N ILE A 105 -2.85 -3.59 0.80
CA ILE A 105 -2.82 -2.70 -0.37
C ILE A 105 -3.46 -3.38 -1.59
N SER A 106 -3.14 -4.66 -1.85
CA SER A 106 -3.68 -5.39 -3.01
C SER A 106 -5.19 -5.61 -2.98
N THR A 107 -5.80 -5.51 -1.79
CA THR A 107 -7.25 -5.65 -1.54
C THR A 107 -7.95 -4.31 -1.29
N LYS A 108 -7.26 -3.18 -1.57
CA LYS A 108 -7.72 -1.79 -1.34
C LYS A 108 -7.99 -1.41 0.12
N ASN A 109 -7.41 -2.15 1.06
CA ASN A 109 -7.43 -1.78 2.48
C ASN A 109 -6.19 -0.95 2.84
N TYR A 110 -6.22 0.33 2.51
CA TYR A 110 -5.11 1.24 2.77
C TYR A 110 -4.96 1.57 4.26
N TYR A 111 -6.06 1.62 5.00
CA TYR A 111 -6.05 1.76 6.46
C TYR A 111 -5.35 0.58 7.13
N GLY A 112 -5.74 -0.66 6.83
CA GLY A 112 -5.11 -1.85 7.42
C GLY A 112 -3.62 -1.92 7.11
N ALA A 113 -3.23 -1.58 5.88
CA ALA A 113 -1.82 -1.46 5.51
C ALA A 113 -1.08 -0.42 6.37
N ALA A 114 -1.62 0.80 6.47
CA ALA A 114 -1.03 1.86 7.29
C ALA A 114 -0.97 1.48 8.78
N LYS A 115 -2.03 0.85 9.32
CA LYS A 115 -2.08 0.36 10.70
C LYS A 115 -0.96 -0.64 10.97
N MET A 116 -0.72 -1.58 10.07
CA MET A 116 0.37 -2.55 10.18
C MET A 116 1.74 -1.87 10.15
N ILE A 117 1.94 -0.92 9.24
CA ILE A 117 3.19 -0.16 9.14
C ILE A 117 3.44 0.64 10.44
N PHE A 118 2.47 1.44 10.88
CA PHE A 118 2.60 2.27 12.08
C PHE A 118 2.66 1.48 13.39
N SER A 119 2.17 0.23 13.40
CA SER A 119 2.29 -0.65 14.56
C SER A 119 3.75 -0.92 14.92
N ASP A 120 4.57 -1.18 13.91
CA ASP A 120 5.98 -1.51 14.10
C ASP A 120 6.95 -0.36 13.88
N ASN A 121 6.55 0.64 13.08
CA ASN A 121 7.35 1.83 12.76
C ASN A 121 6.50 3.11 12.86
N PRO A 122 6.62 3.90 13.94
CA PRO A 122 5.88 5.15 14.12
C PRO A 122 6.23 6.25 13.11
N LEU A 123 7.33 6.11 12.35
CA LEU A 123 7.72 6.99 11.25
C LEU A 123 7.55 6.28 9.89
N GLY A 124 6.39 5.63 9.74
CA GLY A 124 6.06 4.78 8.61
C GLY A 124 6.11 5.49 7.25
N ILE A 125 5.64 6.72 7.14
CA ILE A 125 5.68 7.48 5.88
C ILE A 125 7.12 7.91 5.59
N THR A 126 7.79 8.51 6.57
CA THR A 126 9.17 8.97 6.42
C THR A 126 10.06 7.83 5.92
N CYS A 127 10.02 6.67 6.59
CA CYS A 127 10.78 5.49 6.18
C CYS A 127 10.36 4.95 4.80
N GLY A 128 9.08 5.01 4.43
CA GLY A 128 8.63 4.64 3.09
C GLY A 128 9.28 5.49 1.99
N MET A 129 9.56 6.76 2.28
CA MET A 129 10.17 7.70 1.34
C MET A 129 11.70 7.64 1.29
N VAL A 130 12.37 7.42 2.43
CA VAL A 130 13.83 7.64 2.55
C VAL A 130 14.65 6.38 2.85
N CYS A 131 14.03 5.24 3.16
CA CYS A 131 14.79 4.03 3.47
C CYS A 131 15.70 3.63 2.29
N PRO A 132 16.97 3.28 2.56
CA PRO A 132 17.90 2.72 1.58
C PRO A 132 17.53 1.26 1.27
N THR A 133 16.36 1.05 0.67
CA THR A 133 15.70 -0.28 0.66
C THR A 133 16.52 -1.38 -0.02
N SER A 134 17.38 -1.05 -0.98
CA SER A 134 18.27 -1.98 -1.68
C SER A 134 19.27 -2.67 -0.77
N ASP A 135 19.67 -2.01 0.33
CA ASP A 135 20.53 -2.57 1.38
C ASP A 135 19.73 -3.19 2.54
N LEU A 136 18.40 -3.01 2.52
CA LEU A 136 17.47 -3.47 3.57
C LEU A 136 16.47 -4.49 3.01
N CYS A 137 15.17 -4.18 3.10
CA CYS A 137 14.07 -5.09 2.79
C CYS A 137 14.00 -5.52 1.30
N VAL A 138 14.39 -4.65 0.37
CA VAL A 138 14.36 -4.94 -1.08
C VAL A 138 15.56 -5.80 -1.48
N GLY A 139 16.71 -5.62 -0.83
CA GLY A 139 17.93 -6.41 -1.08
C GLY A 139 17.75 -7.92 -0.85
N SER A 140 16.81 -8.31 0.00
CA SER A 140 16.50 -9.71 0.30
C SER A 140 15.16 -10.20 -0.25
N CYS A 141 14.49 -9.42 -1.10
CA CYS A 141 13.20 -9.80 -1.67
C CYS A 141 13.35 -11.03 -2.59
N ASN A 142 12.54 -12.07 -2.38
CA ASN A 142 12.57 -13.30 -3.23
C ASN A 142 12.39 -13.02 -4.73
N LEU A 143 11.64 -11.98 -5.10
CA LEU A 143 11.43 -11.60 -6.51
C LEU A 143 12.68 -11.01 -7.17
N TYR A 144 13.74 -10.72 -6.41
CA TYR A 144 15.05 -10.46 -6.99
C TYR A 144 15.54 -11.63 -7.87
N ALA A 145 15.07 -12.85 -7.61
CA ALA A 145 15.34 -14.04 -8.41
C ALA A 145 14.51 -14.16 -9.71
N SER A 146 13.76 -13.12 -10.09
CA SER A 146 12.96 -13.05 -11.32
C SER A 146 13.41 -11.88 -12.21
N GLU A 147 13.16 -11.96 -13.51
CA GLU A 147 13.58 -10.96 -14.50
C GLU A 147 12.96 -9.58 -14.27
N GLU A 148 11.74 -9.52 -13.72
CA GLU A 148 11.08 -8.29 -13.31
C GLU A 148 11.66 -7.63 -12.05
N GLY A 149 12.49 -8.35 -11.29
CA GLY A 149 13.20 -7.86 -10.12
C GLY A 149 12.35 -7.72 -8.84
N PRO A 150 12.95 -7.21 -7.75
CA PRO A 150 12.33 -7.17 -6.43
C PRO A 150 11.14 -6.18 -6.36
N ILE A 151 10.34 -6.25 -5.31
CA ILE A 151 9.19 -5.34 -5.08
C ILE A 151 9.66 -3.95 -4.67
N ASN A 152 9.01 -2.89 -5.16
CA ASN A 152 9.13 -1.54 -4.63
C ASN A 152 8.42 -1.40 -3.26
N ILE A 153 9.04 -1.93 -2.20
CA ILE A 153 8.46 -1.99 -0.84
C ILE A 153 8.29 -0.57 -0.26
N GLY A 154 9.30 0.30 -0.40
CA GLY A 154 9.26 1.68 0.10
C GLY A 154 8.10 2.48 -0.50
N GLY A 155 7.92 2.42 -1.82
CA GLY A 155 6.82 3.10 -2.51
C GLY A 155 5.42 2.60 -2.12
N LEU A 156 5.27 1.30 -1.83
CA LEU A 156 4.02 0.74 -1.32
C LEU A 156 3.73 1.20 0.12
N GLN A 157 4.76 1.23 0.96
CA GLN A 157 4.67 1.76 2.32
C GLN A 157 4.31 3.25 2.32
N GLN A 158 4.98 4.05 1.50
CA GLN A 158 4.66 5.47 1.29
C GLN A 158 3.21 5.64 0.85
N PHE A 159 2.78 4.92 -0.18
CA PHE A 159 1.42 5.06 -0.72
C PHE A 159 0.35 4.82 0.36
N ALA A 160 0.38 3.67 1.05
CA ALA A 160 -0.64 3.34 2.04
C ALA A 160 -0.71 4.36 3.18
N THR A 161 0.44 4.80 3.66
CA THR A 161 0.53 5.74 4.79
C THR A 161 0.20 7.19 4.37
N GLU A 162 0.46 7.59 3.12
CA GLU A 162 -0.05 8.85 2.55
C GLU A 162 -1.58 8.85 2.41
N ILE A 163 -2.20 7.71 2.03
CA ILE A 163 -3.66 7.62 2.01
C ILE A 163 -4.22 7.77 3.43
N PHE A 164 -3.63 7.10 4.43
CA PHE A 164 -4.01 7.28 5.83
C PHE A 164 -3.85 8.74 6.30
N MET A 165 -2.78 9.41 5.88
CA MET A 165 -2.59 10.84 6.14
C MET A 165 -3.75 11.69 5.59
N LYS A 166 -4.23 11.38 4.38
CA LYS A 166 -5.40 12.03 3.76
C LYS A 166 -6.74 11.70 4.42
N MET A 167 -6.85 10.56 5.12
CA MET A 167 -8.05 10.26 5.93
C MET A 167 -8.19 11.22 7.13
N GLN A 168 -7.07 11.82 7.57
CA GLN A 168 -7.01 12.75 8.71
C GLN A 168 -7.57 12.16 10.03
N ILE A 169 -7.21 10.92 10.34
CA ILE A 169 -7.65 10.21 11.55
C ILE A 169 -6.56 10.27 12.63
N PRO A 170 -6.91 10.41 13.92
CA PRO A 170 -5.93 10.49 15.01
C PRO A 170 -5.48 9.09 15.46
N GLN A 171 -4.35 9.02 16.14
CA GLN A 171 -3.95 7.84 16.91
C GLN A 171 -4.67 7.86 18.27
N ILE A 172 -5.05 6.71 18.79
CA ILE A 172 -5.57 6.54 20.16
C ILE A 172 -4.73 5.53 20.93
N LEU A 173 -4.88 5.51 22.26
CA LEU A 173 -4.34 4.43 23.09
C LEU A 173 -4.96 3.08 22.70
N PRO A 174 -4.27 1.96 22.95
CA PRO A 174 -4.84 0.63 22.73
C PRO A 174 -6.22 0.51 23.40
N PRO A 175 -7.26 -0.01 22.71
CA PRO A 175 -8.62 -0.08 23.26
C PRO A 175 -8.72 -0.81 24.60
N ASP A 176 -7.85 -1.80 24.84
CA ASP A 176 -7.81 -2.60 26.07
C ASP A 176 -6.99 -1.95 27.20
N THR A 177 -6.56 -0.70 27.06
CA THR A 177 -5.83 0.02 28.12
C THR A 177 -6.74 0.21 29.35
N PRO A 178 -6.35 -0.28 30.54
CA PRO A 178 -7.12 -0.09 31.76
C PRO A 178 -7.35 1.39 32.08
N SER A 179 -8.53 1.71 32.64
CA SER A 179 -8.86 3.06 33.10
C SER A 179 -7.93 3.55 34.22
N GLU A 180 -7.49 2.62 35.07
CA GLU A 180 -6.54 2.86 36.15
C GLU A 180 -5.28 2.02 35.93
N LEU A 181 -4.13 2.69 35.83
CA LEU A 181 -2.82 2.06 35.70
C LEU A 181 -2.04 2.21 37.02
N PRO A 182 -1.14 1.26 37.34
CA PRO A 182 -0.25 1.38 38.50
C PRO A 182 0.54 2.69 38.53
N ALA A 183 0.96 3.12 39.72
CA ALA A 183 1.73 4.35 39.92
C ALA A 183 3.03 4.41 39.08
N SER A 184 3.60 3.25 38.71
CA SER A 184 4.74 3.15 37.80
C SER A 184 4.52 3.86 36.46
N TYR A 185 3.30 3.88 35.94
CA TYR A 185 2.94 4.55 34.67
C TYR A 185 2.84 6.07 34.77
N SER A 186 2.88 6.61 35.99
CA SER A 186 2.98 8.06 36.25
C SER A 186 4.44 8.52 36.43
N SER A 187 5.42 7.63 36.23
CA SER A 187 6.84 7.99 36.28
C SER A 187 7.18 9.02 35.21
N LYS A 188 7.92 10.07 35.59
CA LYS A 188 8.36 11.12 34.66
C LYS A 188 9.50 10.60 33.79
N VAL A 189 9.35 10.71 32.46
CA VAL A 189 10.39 10.30 31.50
C VAL A 189 10.79 11.49 30.63
N ALA A 190 12.09 11.77 30.61
CA ALA A 190 12.67 12.79 29.75
C ALA A 190 13.26 12.14 28.51
N LEU A 191 13.00 12.72 27.35
CA LEU A 191 13.68 12.39 26.11
C LEU A 191 14.39 13.64 25.60
N ILE A 192 15.60 13.50 25.08
CA ILE A 192 16.42 14.64 24.66
C ILE A 192 16.70 14.53 23.16
N GLY A 193 16.32 15.56 22.41
CA GLY A 193 16.31 15.62 20.95
C GLY A 193 15.01 15.05 20.38
N CYS A 194 14.31 15.80 19.53
CA CYS A 194 13.07 15.42 18.85
C CYS A 194 13.34 14.85 17.45
N GLY A 195 14.30 13.93 17.36
CA GLY A 195 14.59 13.15 16.15
C GLY A 195 13.87 11.79 16.12
N PRO A 196 14.07 11.00 15.05
CA PRO A 196 13.43 9.69 14.85
C PRO A 196 13.48 8.73 16.05
N ALA A 197 14.63 8.65 16.73
CA ALA A 197 14.81 7.75 17.86
C ALA A 197 13.93 8.12 19.06
N SER A 198 13.89 9.40 19.45
CA SER A 198 13.06 9.87 20.57
C SER A 198 11.57 9.85 20.23
N ILE A 199 11.20 10.20 18.98
CA ILE A 199 9.79 10.11 18.54
C ILE A 199 9.31 8.67 18.65
N SER A 200 10.13 7.70 18.23
CA SER A 200 9.83 6.28 18.37
C SER A 200 9.71 5.85 19.82
N CYS A 201 10.73 6.16 20.64
CA CYS A 201 10.76 5.79 22.05
C CYS A 201 9.55 6.35 22.82
N ALA A 202 9.26 7.64 22.66
CA ALA A 202 8.11 8.29 23.28
C ALA A 202 6.78 7.68 22.81
N THR A 203 6.65 7.37 21.51
CA THR A 203 5.43 6.75 20.98
C THR A 203 5.17 5.39 21.62
N PHE A 204 6.17 4.52 21.70
CA PHE A 204 6.00 3.19 22.30
C PHE A 204 5.79 3.23 23.82
N LEU A 205 6.44 4.16 24.53
CA LEU A 205 6.15 4.40 25.95
C LEU A 205 4.71 4.92 26.15
N ALA A 206 4.25 5.85 25.31
CA ALA A 206 2.89 6.36 25.40
C ALA A 206 1.86 5.25 25.12
N ARG A 207 2.11 4.39 24.12
CA ARG A 207 1.27 3.21 23.84
C ARG A 207 1.20 2.23 25.00
N LEU A 208 2.30 2.04 25.75
CA LEU A 208 2.30 1.23 26.97
C LEU A 208 1.47 1.86 28.11
N GLY A 209 1.16 3.16 28.04
CA GLY A 209 0.29 3.87 29.00
C GLY A 209 1.01 4.92 29.86
N TYR A 210 2.29 5.20 29.61
CA TYR A 210 3.02 6.25 30.34
C TYR A 210 2.48 7.64 29.96
N LYS A 211 2.14 8.47 30.97
CA LYS A 211 1.46 9.76 30.76
C LYS A 211 2.36 10.99 30.86
N ASP A 212 3.47 10.92 31.61
CA ASP A 212 4.36 12.07 31.80
C ASP A 212 5.65 11.92 30.98
N LEU A 213 5.50 12.13 29.67
CA LEU A 213 6.57 12.03 28.67
C LEU A 213 6.87 13.43 28.10
N VAL A 214 8.12 13.87 28.21
CA VAL A 214 8.57 15.18 27.68
C VAL A 214 9.79 15.00 26.79
N ILE A 215 9.72 15.49 25.56
CA ILE A 215 10.85 15.62 24.65
C ILE A 215 11.40 17.05 24.74
N PHE A 216 12.67 17.20 25.11
CA PHE A 216 13.41 18.46 25.09
C PHE A 216 14.16 18.60 23.76
N GLU A 217 13.81 19.58 22.94
CA GLU A 217 14.42 19.84 21.63
C GLU A 217 15.22 21.14 21.67
N LYS A 218 16.46 21.09 21.16
CA LYS A 218 17.39 22.23 21.15
C LYS A 218 16.92 23.34 20.23
N GLU A 219 16.43 22.98 19.06
CA GLU A 219 16.06 23.92 18.01
C GLU A 219 14.61 24.41 18.18
N ASP A 220 14.19 25.38 17.38
CA ASP A 220 12.81 25.88 17.32
C ASP A 220 11.91 25.03 16.39
N TYR A 221 12.48 24.01 15.75
CA TYR A 221 11.79 23.04 14.90
C TYR A 221 11.93 21.62 15.45
N ILE A 222 11.08 20.72 14.97
CA ILE A 222 10.98 19.33 15.41
C ILE A 222 11.26 18.35 14.26
N GLY A 223 11.59 17.10 14.56
CA GLY A 223 11.82 16.03 13.57
C GLY A 223 13.30 15.71 13.28
N GLY A 224 14.24 16.44 13.88
CA GLY A 224 15.68 16.21 13.70
C GLY A 224 16.12 16.31 12.24
N LEU A 225 16.99 15.39 11.80
CA LEU A 225 17.54 15.37 10.42
C LEU A 225 16.47 15.25 9.33
N SER A 226 15.34 14.59 9.64
CA SER A 226 14.19 14.51 8.73
C SER A 226 13.64 15.88 8.34
N SER A 227 13.70 16.84 9.28
CA SER A 227 13.33 18.24 9.02
C SER A 227 14.51 19.05 8.53
N SER A 228 15.67 18.97 9.19
CA SER A 228 16.78 19.90 8.95
C SER A 228 17.67 19.59 7.76
N GLU A 229 17.78 18.33 7.32
CA GLU A 229 18.81 17.96 6.34
C GLU A 229 18.28 17.17 5.15
N ILE A 230 17.34 16.24 5.36
CA ILE A 230 16.76 15.50 4.23
C ILE A 230 15.98 16.48 3.34
N PRO A 231 16.31 16.62 2.04
CA PRO A 231 15.70 17.65 1.21
C PRO A 231 14.19 17.47 0.99
N GLN A 232 13.45 18.59 0.84
CA GLN A 232 11.99 18.59 0.61
C GLN A 232 11.56 17.73 -0.59
N TYR A 233 12.36 17.68 -1.66
CA TYR A 233 12.08 16.86 -2.84
C TYR A 233 12.23 15.34 -2.60
N ARG A 234 12.82 14.92 -1.47
CA ARG A 234 12.84 13.53 -1.01
C ARG A 234 11.84 13.31 0.12
N LEU A 235 11.85 14.17 1.14
CA LEU A 235 10.99 14.08 2.32
C LEU A 235 10.26 15.41 2.58
N PRO A 236 8.95 15.48 2.27
CA PRO A 236 8.15 16.65 2.53
C PRO A 236 7.95 16.92 4.03
N ILE A 237 8.03 18.18 4.47
CA ILE A 237 7.90 18.55 5.89
C ILE A 237 6.54 18.17 6.51
N GLU A 238 5.49 18.21 5.71
CA GLU A 238 4.13 17.84 6.12
C GLU A 238 4.03 16.40 6.63
N VAL A 239 4.89 15.51 6.12
CA VAL A 239 4.99 14.12 6.55
C VAL A 239 5.53 14.03 7.97
N VAL A 240 6.59 14.77 8.25
CA VAL A 240 7.26 14.77 9.56
C VAL A 240 6.31 15.32 10.63
N HIS A 241 5.62 16.42 10.32
CA HIS A 241 4.60 16.98 11.20
C HIS A 241 3.47 15.99 11.48
N PHE A 242 2.96 15.32 10.45
CA PHE A 242 1.90 14.33 10.60
C PHE A 242 2.27 13.20 11.58
N GLU A 243 3.48 12.64 11.46
CA GLU A 243 3.94 11.55 12.32
C GLU A 243 4.14 12.00 13.78
N ILE A 244 4.65 13.22 13.97
CA ILE A 244 4.77 13.82 15.30
C ILE A 244 3.40 14.11 15.91
N ASP A 245 2.42 14.56 15.12
CA ASP A 245 1.05 14.77 15.60
C ASP A 245 0.38 13.46 16.01
N LEU A 246 0.66 12.35 15.31
CA LEU A 246 0.21 11.03 15.76
C LEU A 246 0.77 10.69 17.15
N MET A 247 2.04 10.98 17.42
CA MET A 247 2.64 10.78 18.75
C MET A 247 2.01 11.72 19.79
N LYS A 248 1.81 13.00 19.47
CA LYS A 248 1.16 13.98 20.37
C LYS A 248 -0.26 13.59 20.75
N ASN A 249 -1.01 12.93 19.86
CA ASN A 249 -2.35 12.40 20.18
C ASN A 249 -2.34 11.43 21.37
N LEU A 250 -1.19 10.83 21.70
CA LEU A 250 -1.02 9.97 22.87
C LEU A 250 -0.60 10.73 24.14
N GLY A 251 -0.50 12.06 24.09
CA GLY A 251 -0.18 12.92 25.25
C GLY A 251 1.30 13.27 25.42
N VAL A 252 2.18 12.91 24.49
CA VAL A 252 3.61 13.27 24.54
C VAL A 252 3.78 14.79 24.39
N ARG A 253 4.53 15.40 25.30
CA ARG A 253 4.83 16.84 25.29
C ARG A 253 6.19 17.11 24.65
N ILE A 254 6.32 18.24 23.98
CA ILE A 254 7.58 18.69 23.36
C ILE A 254 7.88 20.11 23.85
N GLU A 255 9.08 20.32 24.37
CA GLU A 255 9.62 21.63 24.75
C GLU A 255 10.80 21.98 23.83
N THR A 256 10.59 22.93 22.92
CA THR A 256 11.62 23.45 22.01
C THR A 256 12.50 24.50 22.69
N GLY A 257 13.67 24.80 22.12
CA GLY A 257 14.66 25.71 22.70
C GLY A 257 15.37 25.18 23.96
N ARG A 258 15.21 23.89 24.29
CA ARG A 258 15.80 23.22 25.45
C ARG A 258 16.93 22.30 24.99
N LYS A 259 18.17 22.64 25.32
CA LYS A 259 19.38 21.94 24.81
C LYS A 259 20.06 21.12 25.90
N LEU A 260 20.60 19.98 25.52
CA LEU A 260 21.54 19.23 26.36
C LEU A 260 22.87 19.97 26.40
N SER A 261 23.16 20.64 27.51
CA SER A 261 24.37 21.42 27.73
C SER A 261 24.47 21.74 29.22
N THR A 262 25.68 21.96 29.72
CA THR A 262 25.92 22.40 31.11
C THR A 262 25.19 23.69 31.49
N SER A 263 24.71 24.46 30.51
CA SER A 263 23.97 25.72 30.70
C SER A 263 22.44 25.58 30.70
N ASP A 264 21.89 24.38 30.46
CA ASP A 264 20.45 24.13 30.42
C ASP A 264 20.14 22.71 30.92
N VAL A 265 19.80 21.77 30.04
CA VAL A 265 19.44 20.40 30.44
C VAL A 265 20.71 19.56 30.61
N THR A 266 20.84 18.87 31.75
CA THR A 266 21.92 17.89 32.02
C THR A 266 21.31 16.59 32.53
N LEU A 267 22.02 15.46 32.39
CA LEU A 267 21.54 14.17 32.91
C LEU A 267 21.35 14.21 34.43
N GLN A 268 22.29 14.82 35.15
CA GLN A 268 22.22 14.96 36.59
C GLN A 268 21.08 15.89 37.02
N GLY A 269 20.87 17.01 36.31
CA GLY A 269 19.77 17.93 36.57
C GLY A 269 18.41 17.26 36.39
N LEU A 270 18.21 16.52 35.29
CA LEU A 270 16.96 15.78 35.07
C LEU A 270 16.72 14.72 36.16
N LYS A 271 17.75 14.01 36.61
CA LYS A 271 17.63 13.08 37.75
C LYS A 271 17.20 13.82 39.03
N GLN A 272 17.76 15.00 39.30
CA GLN A 272 17.38 15.83 40.45
C GLN A 272 15.94 16.36 40.36
N ASP A 273 15.46 16.66 39.16
CA ASP A 273 14.08 17.09 38.87
C ASP A 273 13.05 15.95 38.94
N GLY A 274 13.47 14.75 39.33
CA GLY A 274 12.62 13.59 39.56
C GLY A 274 12.26 12.80 38.31
N TYR A 275 13.00 12.97 37.21
CA TYR A 275 12.87 12.09 36.05
C TYR A 275 13.40 10.69 36.37
N ALA A 276 12.52 9.71 36.33
CA ALA A 276 12.84 8.33 36.67
C ALA A 276 13.65 7.65 35.56
N ALA A 277 13.40 7.99 34.30
CA ALA A 277 14.18 7.51 33.17
C ALA A 277 14.48 8.65 32.18
N ILE A 278 15.62 8.55 31.51
CA ILE A 278 16.09 9.52 30.52
C ILE A 278 16.51 8.78 29.24
N PHE A 279 15.98 9.20 28.09
CA PHE A 279 16.40 8.74 26.78
C PHE A 279 17.14 9.87 26.03
N VAL A 280 18.34 9.61 25.51
CA VAL A 280 19.10 10.59 24.72
C VAL A 280 19.11 10.17 23.24
N GLY A 281 18.49 10.98 22.40
CA GLY A 281 18.38 10.80 20.95
C GLY A 281 18.76 12.06 20.18
N ILE A 282 19.79 12.79 20.63
CA ILE A 282 20.23 14.08 20.05
C ILE A 282 20.95 13.95 18.69
N GLY A 283 21.22 12.72 18.24
CA GLY A 283 22.01 12.43 17.05
C GLY A 283 23.46 12.91 17.17
N LEU A 284 24.09 13.22 16.03
CA LEU A 284 25.45 13.75 15.96
C LEU A 284 25.41 15.24 15.52
N PRO A 285 25.41 16.19 16.46
CA PRO A 285 25.07 17.58 16.17
C PRO A 285 26.19 18.38 15.47
N ASN A 286 27.46 17.98 15.60
CA ASN A 286 28.59 18.78 15.12
C ASN A 286 29.10 18.26 13.76
N PRO A 287 29.41 19.14 12.78
CA PRO A 287 30.05 18.71 11.54
C PRO A 287 31.51 18.32 11.78
N LYS A 288 32.03 17.37 10.99
CA LYS A 288 33.47 17.09 10.94
C LYS A 288 34.18 18.18 10.14
N ARG A 289 34.83 19.12 10.84
CA ARG A 289 35.78 20.07 10.24
C ARG A 289 37.19 19.49 10.34
N VAL A 290 37.88 19.45 9.20
CA VAL A 290 39.24 18.95 9.07
C VAL A 290 40.06 19.93 8.25
N TRP A 291 41.38 19.84 8.37
CA TRP A 291 42.31 20.56 7.50
C TRP A 291 42.00 20.28 6.02
N PRO A 292 42.00 21.27 5.12
CA PRO A 292 42.44 22.67 5.28
C PRO A 292 41.30 23.70 5.52
N PHE A 293 40.20 23.32 6.16
CA PHE A 293 38.97 24.15 6.19
C PHE A 293 38.71 24.93 7.47
N GLU A 294 39.60 24.88 8.46
CA GLU A 294 39.32 25.34 9.84
C GLU A 294 38.89 26.80 9.92
N ASN A 295 39.49 27.66 9.10
CA ASN A 295 39.29 29.11 9.13
C ASN A 295 38.39 29.65 8.01
N LEU A 296 37.77 28.76 7.23
CA LEU A 296 36.89 29.19 6.13
C LEU A 296 35.47 29.51 6.63
N THR A 297 34.89 30.52 6.00
CA THR A 297 33.59 31.07 6.33
C THR A 297 32.61 30.94 5.17
N GLU A 298 31.32 31.04 5.49
CA GLU A 298 30.26 31.07 4.48
C GLU A 298 30.38 32.26 3.53
N ASP A 299 30.80 33.41 4.04
CA ASP A 299 31.05 34.60 3.22
C ASP A 299 32.16 34.35 2.20
N GLN A 300 33.13 33.49 2.49
CA GLN A 300 34.14 33.09 1.51
C GLN A 300 33.61 32.07 0.48
N GLY A 301 32.45 31.45 0.73
CA GLY A 301 31.85 30.40 -0.09
C GLY A 301 32.06 28.98 0.45
N PHE A 302 32.44 28.83 1.72
CA PHE A 302 32.60 27.51 2.34
C PHE A 302 31.41 27.17 3.24
N PHE A 303 30.89 25.95 3.10
CA PHE A 303 29.87 25.40 3.97
C PHE A 303 30.28 24.01 4.45
N THR A 304 29.90 23.64 5.67
CA THR A 304 29.71 22.22 5.99
C THR A 304 28.29 21.80 5.61
N SER A 305 28.01 20.49 5.54
CA SER A 305 26.64 20.01 5.32
C SER A 305 25.67 20.47 6.41
N LYS A 306 26.14 20.58 7.67
CA LYS A 306 25.40 21.09 8.83
C LYS A 306 25.15 22.61 8.77
N ASP A 307 25.82 23.34 7.87
CA ASP A 307 25.54 24.75 7.58
C ASP A 307 24.59 24.87 6.37
N PHE A 308 24.89 24.12 5.30
CA PHE A 308 24.22 24.27 4.00
C PHE A 308 22.80 23.69 3.98
N LEU A 309 22.63 22.42 4.35
CA LEU A 309 21.34 21.72 4.21
C LEU A 309 20.26 22.34 5.09
N PRO A 310 20.51 22.72 6.37
CA PRO A 310 19.51 23.42 7.18
C PRO A 310 19.03 24.73 6.57
N LYS A 311 19.90 25.49 5.90
CA LYS A 311 19.49 26.72 5.21
C LYS A 311 18.60 26.45 4.00
N VAL A 312 18.89 25.38 3.25
CA VAL A 312 18.03 24.94 2.15
C VAL A 312 16.69 24.43 2.70
N ALA A 313 16.70 23.66 3.78
CA ALA A 313 15.50 23.15 4.44
C ALA A 313 14.61 24.29 4.93
N VAL A 314 15.14 25.22 5.73
CA VAL A 314 14.38 26.40 6.22
C VAL A 314 13.75 27.20 5.09
N ALA A 315 14.44 27.36 3.96
CA ALA A 315 13.90 28.08 2.81
C ALA A 315 12.84 27.28 2.04
N SER A 316 12.98 25.95 1.93
CA SER A 316 12.12 25.10 1.08
C SER A 316 10.97 24.43 1.83
N LYS A 317 11.08 24.24 3.14
CA LYS A 317 10.12 23.55 4.01
C LYS A 317 9.26 24.57 4.75
N GLN A 318 8.14 24.93 4.15
CA GLN A 318 7.18 25.84 4.79
C GLN A 318 6.64 25.20 6.07
N GLY A 319 6.61 25.97 7.16
CA GLY A 319 6.16 25.50 8.47
C GLY A 319 7.23 24.85 9.34
N MET A 320 8.47 24.70 8.86
CA MET A 320 9.55 24.10 9.66
C MET A 320 9.96 24.97 10.87
N CYS A 321 10.20 26.27 10.67
CA CYS A 321 10.55 27.25 11.72
C CYS A 321 9.56 28.43 11.70
N SER A 322 9.45 29.18 12.80
CA SER A 322 8.74 30.46 12.85
C SER A 322 9.58 31.65 12.35
N CYS A 323 10.76 31.37 11.78
CA CYS A 323 11.76 32.37 11.43
C CYS A 323 11.39 33.18 10.16
N SER A 324 11.67 34.49 10.17
CA SER A 324 11.25 35.44 9.13
C SER A 324 12.15 35.47 7.89
N ALA A 325 13.37 34.93 7.98
CA ALA A 325 14.35 34.95 6.89
C ALA A 325 14.33 33.64 6.08
N LYS A 326 13.60 33.64 4.96
CA LYS A 326 13.36 32.46 4.11
C LYS A 326 14.05 32.54 2.74
N SER A 327 15.33 32.88 2.69
CA SER A 327 16.06 32.94 1.41
C SER A 327 16.93 31.71 1.19
N LEU A 328 16.79 31.08 0.02
CA LEU A 328 17.73 30.05 -0.43
C LEU A 328 19.17 30.59 -0.47
N PRO A 329 20.17 29.76 -0.12
CA PRO A 329 21.57 30.06 -0.42
C PRO A 329 21.74 30.43 -1.90
N LYS A 330 22.40 31.56 -2.18
CA LYS A 330 22.64 32.00 -3.56
C LYS A 330 23.96 31.43 -4.05
N LEU A 331 23.89 30.31 -4.77
CA LEU A 331 25.06 29.70 -5.39
C LEU A 331 25.16 30.12 -6.86
N SER A 332 26.38 30.21 -7.37
CA SER A 332 26.65 30.47 -8.79
C SER A 332 27.95 29.80 -9.24
N GLY A 333 28.04 29.49 -10.53
CA GLY A 333 29.22 28.84 -11.10
C GLY A 333 29.40 27.39 -10.61
N ASN A 334 30.65 27.01 -10.37
CA ASN A 334 31.04 25.65 -10.00
C ASN A 334 31.02 25.45 -8.48
N VAL A 335 30.36 24.39 -8.03
CA VAL A 335 30.32 23.95 -6.63
C VAL A 335 31.08 22.63 -6.48
N ILE A 336 31.94 22.54 -5.47
CA ILE A 336 32.59 21.30 -5.06
C ILE A 336 31.86 20.76 -3.82
N VAL A 337 31.47 19.49 -3.85
CA VAL A 337 30.94 18.76 -2.70
C VAL A 337 31.90 17.64 -2.34
N LEU A 338 32.35 17.60 -1.09
CA LEU A 338 33.36 16.65 -0.62
C LEU A 338 32.70 15.54 0.19
N GLY A 339 32.71 14.31 -0.32
CA GLY A 339 32.12 13.15 0.35
C GLY A 339 31.47 12.16 -0.63
N ALA A 340 31.06 11.00 -0.10
CA ALA A 340 30.43 9.93 -0.86
C ALA A 340 29.36 9.14 -0.07
N GLY A 341 28.77 9.76 0.96
CA GLY A 341 27.58 9.23 1.66
C GLY A 341 26.35 10.05 1.30
N ASP A 342 25.20 9.70 1.86
CA ASP A 342 23.89 10.32 1.58
C ASP A 342 23.94 11.85 1.67
N THR A 343 24.54 12.36 2.74
CA THR A 343 24.73 13.81 2.96
C THR A 343 25.42 14.50 1.78
N ALA A 344 26.39 13.85 1.13
CA ALA A 344 27.10 14.43 -0.02
C ALA A 344 26.20 14.53 -1.26
N PHE A 345 25.36 13.53 -1.51
CA PHE A 345 24.43 13.54 -2.65
C PHE A 345 23.26 14.50 -2.43
N ASP A 346 22.76 14.60 -1.19
CA ASP A 346 21.78 15.61 -0.82
C ASP A 346 22.35 17.04 -0.96
N CYS A 347 23.61 17.27 -0.53
CA CYS A 347 24.29 18.55 -0.76
C CYS A 347 24.43 18.87 -2.25
N ALA A 348 24.81 17.87 -3.05
CA ALA A 348 25.03 18.04 -4.49
C ALA A 348 23.74 18.41 -5.23
N THR A 349 22.67 17.67 -4.99
CA THR A 349 21.36 17.92 -5.61
C THR A 349 20.70 19.20 -5.08
N SER A 350 20.90 19.54 -3.81
CA SER A 350 20.44 20.82 -3.22
C SER A 350 21.19 22.02 -3.78
N ALA A 351 22.49 21.88 -4.08
CA ALA A 351 23.27 22.96 -4.70
C ALA A 351 22.70 23.39 -6.06
N LEU A 352 22.14 22.46 -6.84
CA LEU A 352 21.45 22.77 -8.11
C LEU A 352 20.18 23.62 -7.88
N ARG A 353 19.43 23.35 -6.80
CA ARG A 353 18.24 24.15 -6.42
C ARG A 353 18.63 25.57 -5.99
N CYS A 354 19.83 25.73 -5.46
CA CYS A 354 20.41 27.01 -5.05
C CYS A 354 21.05 27.82 -6.20
N GLY A 355 21.06 27.30 -7.43
CA GLY A 355 21.52 28.02 -8.62
C GLY A 355 22.93 27.65 -9.11
N ALA A 356 23.53 26.59 -8.58
CA ALA A 356 24.80 26.07 -9.08
C ALA A 356 24.72 25.77 -10.58
N SER A 357 25.71 26.21 -11.35
CA SER A 357 25.80 25.93 -12.79
C SER A 357 26.37 24.55 -13.07
N ARG A 358 27.24 24.06 -12.18
CA ARG A 358 27.84 22.72 -12.24
C ARG A 358 28.24 22.28 -10.83
N VAL A 359 28.08 20.99 -10.54
CA VAL A 359 28.40 20.41 -9.24
C VAL A 359 29.37 19.24 -9.43
N PHE A 360 30.47 19.27 -8.69
CA PHE A 360 31.48 18.21 -8.64
C PHE A 360 31.39 17.51 -7.28
N VAL A 361 31.02 16.24 -7.26
CA VAL A 361 31.09 15.35 -6.11
C VAL A 361 32.45 14.69 -6.11
N ILE A 362 33.27 15.04 -5.11
CA ILE A 362 34.66 14.62 -5.03
C ILE A 362 34.85 13.74 -3.81
N PHE A 363 35.52 12.60 -3.99
CA PHE A 363 35.75 11.63 -2.94
C PHE A 363 37.11 10.97 -3.05
N ARG A 364 37.71 10.68 -1.89
CA ARG A 364 39.09 10.20 -1.77
C ARG A 364 39.32 8.76 -2.25
N LYS A 365 38.27 7.99 -2.56
CA LYS A 365 38.37 6.57 -2.98
C LYS A 365 37.78 6.37 -4.38
N GLY A 366 37.61 5.12 -4.81
CA GLY A 366 36.97 4.78 -6.09
C GLY A 366 35.44 4.77 -6.04
N PHE A 367 34.81 4.64 -7.21
CA PHE A 367 33.33 4.53 -7.32
C PHE A 367 32.76 3.34 -6.56
N THR A 368 33.49 2.23 -6.47
CA THR A 368 33.10 1.04 -5.71
C THR A 368 33.09 1.26 -4.20
N ASN A 369 33.58 2.41 -3.73
CA ASN A 369 33.62 2.78 -2.32
C ASN A 369 32.63 3.90 -1.95
N ILE A 370 31.71 4.25 -2.85
CA ILE A 370 30.57 5.11 -2.51
C ILE A 370 29.77 4.40 -1.41
N ARG A 371 29.44 5.13 -0.34
CA ARG A 371 28.72 4.60 0.82
C ARG A 371 27.22 4.73 0.67
N ALA A 372 26.75 5.76 -0.01
CA ALA A 372 25.34 5.92 -0.30
C ALA A 372 24.86 4.77 -1.20
N VAL A 373 23.60 4.38 -1.02
CA VAL A 373 22.99 3.35 -1.87
C VAL A 373 22.88 3.82 -3.33
N PRO A 374 22.82 2.87 -4.30
CA PRO A 374 22.75 3.21 -5.72
C PRO A 374 21.61 4.16 -6.08
N GLU A 375 20.47 4.04 -5.40
CA GLU A 375 19.30 4.89 -5.66
C GLU A 375 19.55 6.36 -5.33
N GLU A 376 20.34 6.64 -4.29
CA GLU A 376 20.70 8.00 -3.86
C GLU A 376 21.74 8.62 -4.82
N MET A 377 22.75 7.83 -5.20
CA MET A 377 23.73 8.23 -6.21
C MET A 377 23.07 8.51 -7.57
N GLU A 378 22.06 7.72 -7.94
CA GLU A 378 21.36 7.84 -9.22
C GLU A 378 20.69 9.21 -9.37
N LEU A 379 20.12 9.79 -8.31
CA LEU A 379 19.52 11.13 -8.36
C LEU A 379 20.53 12.19 -8.80
N ALA A 380 21.70 12.23 -8.16
CA ALA A 380 22.77 13.15 -8.52
C ALA A 380 23.29 12.91 -9.95
N ARG A 381 23.33 11.65 -10.39
CA ARG A 381 23.76 11.27 -11.75
C ARG A 381 22.78 11.72 -12.82
N GLU A 382 21.48 11.54 -12.61
CA GLU A 382 20.44 11.96 -13.55
C GLU A 382 20.43 13.48 -13.72
N GLU A 383 20.70 14.20 -12.63
CA GLU A 383 20.83 15.66 -12.57
C GLU A 383 22.21 16.18 -13.00
N LYS A 384 23.04 15.32 -13.59
CA LYS A 384 24.33 15.68 -14.21
C LYS A 384 25.36 16.26 -13.25
N CYS A 385 25.35 15.87 -11.98
CA CYS A 385 26.52 16.04 -11.13
C CYS A 385 27.69 15.23 -11.68
N GLU A 386 28.90 15.77 -11.55
CA GLU A 386 30.13 15.10 -11.96
C GLU A 386 30.82 14.45 -10.77
N PHE A 387 31.37 13.27 -10.98
CA PHE A 387 31.95 12.45 -9.92
C PHE A 387 33.45 12.35 -10.18
N LEU A 388 34.26 12.84 -9.24
CA LEU A 388 35.71 12.83 -9.33
C LEU A 388 36.27 11.95 -8.20
N PRO A 389 36.55 10.66 -8.47
CA PRO A 389 37.10 9.73 -7.48
C PRO A 389 38.59 10.00 -7.24
N PHE A 390 39.16 9.34 -6.22
CA PHE A 390 40.61 9.31 -5.96
C PHE A 390 41.23 10.67 -5.67
N LEU A 391 40.49 11.60 -5.04
CA LEU A 391 40.98 12.94 -4.73
C LEU A 391 40.87 13.28 -3.26
N SER A 392 42.02 13.62 -2.65
CA SER A 392 42.13 14.10 -1.28
C SER A 392 42.33 15.62 -1.25
N PRO A 393 41.61 16.37 -0.40
CA PRO A 393 41.82 17.81 -0.21
C PRO A 393 43.27 18.18 0.11
N LYS A 394 43.83 19.17 -0.60
CA LYS A 394 45.16 19.74 -0.31
C LYS A 394 45.07 21.19 0.15
N GLU A 395 44.59 22.10 -0.70
CA GLU A 395 44.62 23.53 -0.42
C GLU A 395 43.42 24.25 -1.05
N VAL A 396 42.90 25.27 -0.37
CA VAL A 396 41.82 26.13 -0.87
C VAL A 396 42.38 27.50 -1.26
N PHE A 397 42.13 27.92 -2.50
CA PHE A 397 42.62 29.18 -3.05
C PHE A 397 41.52 30.24 -3.05
N THR A 398 41.78 31.37 -2.40
CA THR A 398 40.89 32.53 -2.39
C THR A 398 41.41 33.68 -3.24
N LYS A 399 40.51 34.41 -3.90
CA LYS A 399 40.77 35.71 -4.54
C LYS A 399 39.75 36.71 -4.01
N GLU A 400 40.20 37.91 -3.63
CA GLU A 400 39.33 38.98 -3.11
C GLU A 400 38.41 38.50 -1.97
N GLY A 401 38.92 37.62 -1.10
CA GLY A 401 38.15 37.07 0.02
C GLY A 401 37.05 36.08 -0.38
N LYS A 402 37.04 35.55 -1.61
CA LYS A 402 36.13 34.50 -2.07
C LYS A 402 36.91 33.29 -2.58
N ILE A 403 36.38 32.09 -2.39
CA ILE A 403 36.96 30.86 -2.94
C ILE A 403 36.96 30.96 -4.47
N SER A 404 38.08 30.56 -5.07
CA SER A 404 38.29 30.61 -6.53
C SER A 404 38.71 29.26 -7.12
N ALA A 405 39.37 28.42 -6.32
CA ALA A 405 39.76 27.06 -6.69
C ALA A 405 40.07 26.22 -5.45
N MET A 406 40.12 24.91 -5.64
CA MET A 406 40.63 23.95 -4.67
C MET A 406 41.60 22.99 -5.36
N GLU A 407 42.72 22.71 -4.72
CA GLU A 407 43.71 21.73 -5.16
C GLU A 407 43.61 20.45 -4.35
N PHE A 408 43.88 19.34 -5.03
CA PHE A 408 43.76 17.98 -4.51
C PHE A 408 45.02 17.19 -4.82
N TYR A 409 45.36 16.26 -3.92
CA TYR A 409 46.25 15.14 -4.24
C TYR A 409 45.47 14.01 -4.90
N ARG A 410 46.13 13.26 -5.79
CA ARG A 410 45.64 11.94 -6.18
C ARG A 410 45.81 10.99 -5.00
N ASN A 411 44.78 10.20 -4.73
CA ASN A 411 44.79 9.16 -3.71
C ASN A 411 44.68 7.79 -4.39
N GLU A 412 45.46 6.81 -3.96
CA GLU A 412 45.40 5.45 -4.53
C GLU A 412 45.52 4.38 -3.46
N GLN A 413 45.18 3.15 -3.82
CA GLN A 413 45.25 2.00 -2.93
C GLN A 413 46.48 1.17 -3.29
N ASP A 414 47.36 0.93 -2.32
CA ASP A 414 48.54 0.09 -2.49
C ASP A 414 48.20 -1.41 -2.53
N GLU A 415 49.22 -2.26 -2.71
CA GLU A 415 49.05 -3.72 -2.73
C GLU A 415 48.53 -4.32 -1.40
N ASN A 416 48.70 -3.60 -0.28
CA ASN A 416 48.23 -4.00 1.04
C ASN A 416 46.79 -3.54 1.33
N GLY A 417 46.20 -2.75 0.43
CA GLY A 417 44.87 -2.18 0.62
C GLY A 417 44.87 -0.86 1.40
N GLU A 418 46.03 -0.30 1.72
CA GLU A 418 46.17 0.99 2.37
C GLU A 418 46.03 2.14 1.36
N TRP A 419 45.46 3.26 1.80
CA TRP A 419 45.23 4.42 0.94
C TRP A 419 46.36 5.42 1.12
N ILE A 420 47.04 5.77 0.02
CA ILE A 420 48.19 6.69 0.01
C ILE A 420 47.93 7.90 -0.89
N GLU A 421 48.37 9.06 -0.41
CA GLU A 421 48.31 10.32 -1.16
C GLU A 421 49.59 10.54 -1.96
N ASP A 422 49.47 10.60 -3.29
CA ASP A 422 50.57 10.94 -4.17
C ASP A 422 50.76 12.47 -4.16
N GLN A 423 51.84 12.89 -3.51
CA GLN A 423 52.19 14.30 -3.34
C GLN A 423 52.64 14.99 -4.65
N GLU A 424 53.08 14.22 -5.64
CA GLU A 424 53.54 14.72 -6.95
C GLU A 424 52.38 14.93 -7.93
N GLN A 425 51.31 14.13 -7.80
CA GLN A 425 50.13 14.21 -8.65
C GLN A 425 49.05 15.10 -8.05
N THR A 426 48.97 16.35 -8.52
CA THR A 426 47.96 17.32 -8.07
C THR A 426 46.99 17.74 -9.16
N ILE A 427 45.75 18.03 -8.76
CA ILE A 427 44.71 18.58 -9.65
C ILE A 427 44.11 19.82 -8.99
N ARG A 428 44.02 20.92 -9.75
CA ARG A 428 43.38 22.17 -9.31
C ARG A 428 42.05 22.38 -10.05
N LEU A 429 40.96 22.40 -9.30
CA LEU A 429 39.60 22.62 -9.81
C LEU A 429 39.10 24.02 -9.47
N LYS A 430 38.55 24.72 -10.46
CA LYS A 430 37.91 26.02 -10.26
C LYS A 430 36.53 25.85 -9.63
N ALA A 431 36.30 26.53 -8.51
CA ALA A 431 35.03 26.53 -7.79
C ALA A 431 34.84 27.85 -7.05
N GLY A 432 33.59 28.31 -6.97
CA GLY A 432 33.19 29.45 -6.14
C GLY A 432 32.63 29.04 -4.79
N THR A 433 32.28 27.77 -4.63
CA THR A 433 31.69 27.23 -3.40
C THR A 433 32.24 25.84 -3.12
N ILE A 434 32.53 25.56 -1.85
CA ILE A 434 32.93 24.25 -1.35
C ILE A 434 31.96 23.84 -0.24
N ILE A 435 31.41 22.64 -0.33
CA ILE A 435 30.52 22.05 0.67
C ILE A 435 31.19 20.78 1.21
N CYS A 436 31.54 20.77 2.49
CA CYS A 436 32.16 19.64 3.16
C CYS A 436 31.08 18.72 3.77
N ALA A 437 30.99 17.47 3.28
CA ALA A 437 30.01 16.47 3.70
C ALA A 437 30.70 15.20 4.24
N PHE A 438 31.71 15.36 5.10
CA PHE A 438 32.46 14.25 5.72
C PHE A 438 31.72 13.54 6.86
N GLY A 439 30.50 13.98 7.16
CA GLY A 439 29.65 13.46 8.23
C GLY A 439 29.75 14.29 9.50
N SER A 440 29.17 13.73 10.56
CA SER A 440 28.94 14.44 11.83
C SER A 440 29.58 13.69 13.00
N GLY A 441 29.70 14.36 14.15
CA GLY A 441 30.23 13.80 15.38
C GLY A 441 29.74 14.58 16.60
N LEU A 442 30.32 14.24 17.76
CA LEU A 442 30.07 14.90 19.04
C LEU A 442 31.36 15.54 19.54
N SER A 443 31.51 16.84 19.33
CA SER A 443 32.72 17.60 19.70
C SER A 443 32.47 18.77 20.64
N ASP A 444 31.20 19.14 20.89
CA ASP A 444 30.86 20.19 21.86
C ASP A 444 31.11 19.69 23.30
N GLU A 445 32.11 20.27 23.95
CA GLU A 445 32.50 19.91 25.32
C GLU A 445 31.41 20.21 26.36
N SER A 446 30.55 21.20 26.12
CA SER A 446 29.42 21.48 27.02
C SER A 446 28.34 20.39 26.96
N VAL A 447 28.16 19.78 25.77
CA VAL A 447 27.23 18.66 25.58
C VAL A 447 27.80 17.40 26.21
N LYS A 448 29.10 17.13 26.02
CA LYS A 448 29.78 15.98 26.64
C LYS A 448 29.75 16.06 28.17
N ALA A 449 30.04 17.23 28.74
CA ALA A 449 29.97 17.45 30.18
C ALA A 449 28.53 17.28 30.72
N ALA A 450 27.51 17.67 29.95
CA ALA A 450 26.10 17.46 30.31
C ALA A 450 25.68 15.97 30.33
N LEU A 451 26.47 15.09 29.67
CA LEU A 451 26.32 13.65 29.64
C LEU A 451 27.08 12.94 30.79
N GLU A 452 27.77 13.64 31.67
CA GLU A 452 28.43 12.98 32.80
C GLU A 452 27.42 12.30 33.74
N PRO A 453 27.72 11.10 34.28
CA PRO A 453 29.01 10.40 34.27
C PRO A 453 29.10 9.26 33.23
N LEU A 454 28.41 9.36 32.09
CA LEU A 454 28.42 8.29 31.07
C LEU A 454 29.83 7.95 30.57
N LYS A 455 30.08 6.67 30.32
CA LYS A 455 31.31 6.21 29.65
C LYS A 455 31.25 6.46 28.15
N PHE A 456 32.36 6.90 27.59
CA PHE A 456 32.52 7.14 26.15
C PHE A 456 33.47 6.10 25.55
N ASN A 457 33.15 5.65 24.33
CA ASN A 457 34.00 4.75 23.58
C ASN A 457 35.16 5.49 22.89
N LYS A 458 36.02 4.74 22.20
CA LYS A 458 37.16 5.28 21.44
C LYS A 458 36.81 6.28 20.33
N TYR A 459 35.54 6.34 19.90
CA TYR A 459 35.05 7.28 18.89
C TYR A 459 34.48 8.57 19.49
N GLY A 460 34.54 8.73 20.81
CA GLY A 460 34.08 9.93 21.49
C GLY A 460 32.56 10.05 21.57
N ILE A 461 31.85 8.91 21.56
CA ILE A 461 30.39 8.82 21.77
C ILE A 461 30.06 7.88 22.95
N PRO A 462 28.89 8.01 23.61
CA PRO A 462 28.53 7.18 24.75
C PRO A 462 28.46 5.67 24.44
N GLU A 463 28.87 4.84 25.39
CA GLU A 463 28.72 3.39 25.32
C GLU A 463 27.30 2.95 25.69
N VAL A 464 26.74 2.04 24.90
CA VAL A 464 25.41 1.45 25.13
C VAL A 464 25.44 -0.06 25.02
N ASN A 465 24.53 -0.71 25.73
CA ASN A 465 24.21 -2.11 25.49
C ASN A 465 23.35 -2.22 24.23
N VAL A 466 23.88 -2.85 23.18
CA VAL A 466 23.22 -2.96 21.86
C VAL A 466 21.89 -3.71 21.86
N LYS A 467 21.52 -4.42 22.94
CA LYS A 467 20.24 -5.11 23.07
C LYS A 467 19.22 -4.29 23.84
N THR A 468 19.65 -3.60 24.90
CA THR A 468 18.73 -2.88 25.80
C THR A 468 18.71 -1.37 25.55
N MET A 469 19.70 -0.85 24.85
CA MET A 469 20.00 0.58 24.68
C MET A 469 20.33 1.32 25.99
N GLU A 470 20.57 0.58 27.07
CA GLU A 470 20.95 1.12 28.37
C GLU A 470 22.45 1.49 28.38
N THR A 471 22.79 2.57 29.07
CA THR A 471 24.17 3.03 29.23
C THR A 471 24.85 2.40 30.44
N SER A 472 26.05 2.89 30.80
CA SER A 472 26.70 2.55 32.07
C SER A 472 25.93 3.03 33.31
N GLU A 473 25.01 3.98 33.14
CA GLU A 473 24.20 4.54 34.21
C GLU A 473 22.77 4.03 34.12
N SER A 474 22.31 3.36 35.18
CA SER A 474 20.95 2.81 35.18
C SER A 474 19.89 3.92 35.12
N GLY A 475 18.82 3.65 34.37
CA GLY A 475 17.78 4.62 34.05
C GLY A 475 18.12 5.59 32.93
N ILE A 476 19.33 5.53 32.34
CA ILE A 476 19.72 6.33 31.18
C ILE A 476 19.93 5.42 29.96
N PHE A 477 19.23 5.77 28.88
CA PHE A 477 19.20 5.03 27.61
C PHE A 477 19.57 5.95 26.44
N ILE A 478 20.17 5.39 25.40
CA ILE A 478 20.63 6.17 24.23
C ILE A 478 20.35 5.37 22.95
N GLY A 479 19.85 6.06 21.92
CA GLY A 479 19.56 5.45 20.62
C GLY A 479 19.67 6.42 19.45
N GLY A 480 19.68 5.90 18.23
CA GLY A 480 19.93 6.68 17.01
C GLY A 480 21.40 7.00 16.82
N ASP A 481 21.73 8.00 15.98
CA ASP A 481 23.11 8.24 15.53
C ASP A 481 24.13 8.39 16.67
N ILE A 482 23.72 8.92 17.83
CA ILE A 482 24.58 9.09 19.01
C ILE A 482 25.01 7.75 19.65
N ALA A 483 24.23 6.68 19.47
CA ALA A 483 24.62 5.33 19.87
C ALA A 483 25.75 4.76 18.99
N GLY A 484 25.95 5.30 17.79
CA GLY A 484 27.00 4.90 16.86
C GLY A 484 26.80 3.54 16.20
N ILE A 485 25.55 3.04 16.18
CA ILE A 485 25.17 1.75 15.59
C ILE A 485 24.28 1.96 14.36
N SER A 486 23.27 2.83 14.48
CA SER A 486 22.34 3.13 13.40
C SER A 486 22.97 4.02 12.33
N GLU A 487 22.72 3.71 11.06
CA GLU A 487 23.14 4.53 9.91
C GLU A 487 21.94 5.08 9.11
N SER A 488 20.72 4.70 9.48
CA SER A 488 19.49 5.09 8.79
C SER A 488 18.36 5.51 9.75
N THR A 489 17.37 6.23 9.21
CA THR A 489 16.17 6.64 9.98
C THR A 489 15.44 5.45 10.61
N VAL A 490 15.29 4.34 9.88
CA VAL A 490 14.55 3.16 10.36
C VAL A 490 15.30 2.43 11.49
N GLU A 491 16.63 2.45 11.48
CA GLU A 491 17.43 1.92 12.59
C GLU A 491 17.33 2.82 13.82
N ALA A 492 17.40 4.14 13.65
CA ALA A 492 17.19 5.07 14.76
C ALA A 492 15.80 4.91 15.40
N VAL A 493 14.76 4.70 14.57
CA VAL A 493 13.42 4.35 15.06
C VAL A 493 13.45 3.02 15.84
N ASN A 494 14.16 2.02 15.35
CA ASN A 494 14.27 0.71 16.01
C ASN A 494 15.02 0.80 17.34
N ASP A 495 16.07 1.64 17.46
CA ASP A 495 16.76 1.87 18.73
C ASP A 495 15.79 2.46 19.76
N GLY A 496 14.98 3.46 19.36
CA GLY A 496 13.93 4.00 20.21
C GLY A 496 12.88 2.97 20.64
N LYS A 497 12.49 2.08 19.72
CA LYS A 497 11.55 0.96 19.97
C LYS A 497 12.12 -0.03 21.00
N ASN A 498 13.39 -0.44 20.85
CA ASN A 498 14.06 -1.33 21.81
C ASN A 498 14.26 -0.65 23.17
N ALA A 499 14.68 0.61 23.18
CA ALA A 499 14.83 1.40 24.39
C ALA A 499 13.50 1.53 25.15
N ALA A 500 12.37 1.73 24.46
CA ALA A 500 11.06 1.84 25.10
C ALA A 500 10.70 0.59 25.94
N TRP A 501 10.99 -0.61 25.43
CA TRP A 501 10.77 -1.84 26.20
C TRP A 501 11.70 -1.94 27.42
N SER A 502 12.98 -1.58 27.25
CA SER A 502 13.95 -1.60 28.35
C SER A 502 13.63 -0.56 29.43
N ILE A 503 13.24 0.66 29.02
CA ILE A 503 12.75 1.71 29.92
C ILE A 503 11.50 1.22 30.65
N HIS A 504 10.56 0.58 29.94
CA HIS A 504 9.38 0.01 30.58
C HIS A 504 9.75 -1.00 31.66
N LYS A 505 10.62 -1.98 31.35
CA LYS A 505 11.11 -2.96 32.31
C LYS A 505 11.77 -2.31 33.52
N TYR A 506 12.62 -1.31 33.28
CA TYR A 506 13.32 -0.56 34.33
C TYR A 506 12.33 0.17 35.25
N LEU A 507 11.39 0.92 34.68
CA LEU A 507 10.39 1.69 35.43
C LEU A 507 9.44 0.78 36.22
N GLN A 508 9.03 -0.37 35.68
CA GLN A 508 8.23 -1.33 36.44
C GLN A 508 9.02 -1.93 37.61
N ALA A 509 10.29 -2.26 37.41
CA ALA A 509 11.15 -2.80 38.45
C ALA A 509 11.38 -1.82 39.61
N LEU A 510 11.45 -0.50 39.35
CA LEU A 510 11.53 0.52 40.41
C LEU A 510 10.32 0.49 41.37
N HIS A 511 9.19 -0.02 40.91
CA HIS A 511 7.95 -0.16 41.69
C HIS A 511 7.70 -1.61 42.13
N ASN A 512 8.71 -2.49 42.05
CA ASN A 512 8.62 -3.93 42.35
C ASN A 512 7.57 -4.67 41.52
N LEU A 513 7.34 -4.23 40.28
CA LEU A 513 6.43 -4.88 39.33
C LEU A 513 7.24 -5.69 38.32
N GLU A 514 6.81 -6.92 38.07
CA GLU A 514 7.39 -7.79 37.06
C GLU A 514 6.73 -7.56 35.70
N VAL A 515 7.54 -7.62 34.65
CA VAL A 515 7.09 -7.57 33.25
C VAL A 515 7.38 -8.91 32.59
N SER A 516 6.59 -9.25 31.56
CA SER A 516 6.80 -10.46 30.77
C SER A 516 8.25 -10.57 30.28
N PRO A 517 8.87 -11.77 30.33
CA PRO A 517 10.20 -11.98 29.76
C PRO A 517 10.20 -11.86 28.22
N VAL A 518 9.04 -12.05 27.59
CA VAL A 518 8.83 -11.84 26.15
C VAL A 518 8.32 -10.41 25.93
N PRO A 519 8.98 -9.59 25.10
CA PRO A 519 8.53 -8.23 24.80
C PRO A 519 7.12 -8.16 24.23
N GLN A 520 6.31 -7.25 24.76
CA GLN A 520 4.89 -7.05 24.39
C GLN A 520 4.59 -5.57 24.14
N LEU A 521 5.25 -4.97 23.13
CA LEU A 521 4.97 -3.59 22.74
C LEU A 521 3.58 -3.49 22.06
N PRO A 522 2.72 -2.53 22.45
CA PRO A 522 1.40 -2.41 21.84
C PRO A 522 1.43 -1.91 20.38
N LYS A 523 0.47 -2.38 19.59
CA LYS A 523 0.27 -1.98 18.18
C LYS A 523 -0.26 -0.54 18.07
N PHE A 524 -0.34 -0.04 16.84
CA PHE A 524 -0.96 1.24 16.51
C PHE A 524 -2.48 1.12 16.47
N HIS A 525 -3.20 2.08 17.07
CA HIS A 525 -4.66 2.08 17.11
C HIS A 525 -5.27 3.43 16.73
N THR A 526 -6.47 3.38 16.14
CA THR A 526 -7.28 4.55 15.77
C THR A 526 -8.75 4.32 16.14
N PRO A 527 -9.63 5.35 16.08
CA PRO A 527 -11.07 5.16 16.29
C PRO A 527 -11.72 4.16 15.32
N ILE A 528 -11.11 3.87 14.17
CA ILE A 528 -11.59 2.82 13.24
C ILE A 528 -11.61 1.45 13.92
N ASP A 529 -10.65 1.15 14.80
CA ASP A 529 -10.56 -0.17 15.43
C ASP A 529 -11.72 -0.45 16.41
N LEU A 530 -12.40 0.61 16.84
CA LEU A 530 -13.57 0.54 17.73
C LEU A 530 -14.88 0.27 16.99
N VAL A 531 -14.84 0.27 15.65
CA VAL A 531 -16.04 0.05 14.84
C VAL A 531 -16.50 -1.40 14.99
N ASP A 532 -17.75 -1.55 15.42
CA ASP A 532 -18.38 -2.85 15.58
C ASP A 532 -18.88 -3.38 14.24
N ILE A 533 -18.26 -4.47 13.80
CA ILE A 533 -18.59 -5.22 12.59
C ILE A 533 -19.32 -6.53 12.88
N SER A 534 -19.87 -6.72 14.09
CA SER A 534 -20.70 -7.88 14.42
C SER A 534 -22.07 -7.78 13.74
N ILE A 535 -22.65 -8.92 13.39
CA ILE A 535 -23.99 -9.00 12.81
C ILE A 535 -24.77 -10.20 13.37
N ASP A 536 -26.07 -10.01 13.59
CA ASP A 536 -26.98 -11.08 13.98
C ASP A 536 -27.72 -11.63 12.75
N MET A 537 -27.78 -12.96 12.64
CA MET A 537 -28.52 -13.66 11.57
C MET A 537 -29.14 -14.94 12.13
N CYS A 538 -30.45 -15.12 11.96
CA CYS A 538 -31.19 -16.30 12.45
C CYS A 538 -31.01 -16.58 13.95
N GLY A 539 -30.86 -15.54 14.78
CA GLY A 539 -30.62 -15.69 16.23
C GLY A 539 -29.19 -16.07 16.61
N MET A 540 -28.28 -16.17 15.64
CA MET A 540 -26.85 -16.36 15.87
C MET A 540 -26.12 -15.01 15.78
N LYS A 541 -25.26 -14.73 16.75
CA LYS A 541 -24.42 -13.53 16.78
C LYS A 541 -23.05 -13.83 16.19
N PHE A 542 -22.75 -13.23 15.03
CA PHE A 542 -21.46 -13.34 14.38
C PHE A 542 -20.56 -12.19 14.84
N PRO A 543 -19.35 -12.45 15.39
CA PRO A 543 -18.46 -11.38 15.84
C PRO A 543 -17.92 -10.53 14.67
N ASN A 544 -17.89 -11.09 13.46
CA ASN A 544 -17.67 -10.42 12.20
C ASN A 544 -18.32 -11.24 11.06
N PRO A 545 -18.60 -10.66 9.88
CA PRO A 545 -19.39 -11.35 8.84
C PRO A 545 -18.56 -12.35 8.02
N PHE A 546 -17.29 -12.59 8.35
CA PHE A 546 -16.37 -13.37 7.53
C PHE A 546 -16.24 -14.81 8.04
N GLY A 547 -16.44 -15.77 7.15
CA GLY A 547 -16.30 -17.18 7.49
C GLY A 547 -15.62 -18.03 6.45
N LEU A 548 -15.06 -19.16 6.88
CA LEU A 548 -14.48 -20.14 5.96
C LEU A 548 -15.59 -20.99 5.34
N ALA A 549 -15.62 -21.07 4.01
CA ALA A 549 -16.57 -21.91 3.29
C ALA A 549 -16.26 -23.40 3.45
N SER A 550 -17.27 -24.26 3.29
CA SER A 550 -17.11 -25.72 3.18
C SER A 550 -16.28 -26.08 1.94
N ALA A 551 -14.96 -26.17 2.11
CA ALA A 551 -13.98 -26.20 1.02
C ALA A 551 -12.57 -26.64 1.54
N PRO A 552 -11.51 -26.64 0.71
CA PRO A 552 -10.17 -27.05 1.14
C PRO A 552 -9.61 -26.34 2.40
N PRO A 553 -9.86 -25.03 2.65
CA PRO A 553 -9.49 -24.37 3.90
C PRO A 553 -10.11 -24.98 5.18
N CYS A 554 -11.15 -25.81 5.04
CA CYS A 554 -11.82 -26.53 6.12
C CYS A 554 -11.66 -28.05 5.99
N THR A 555 -10.57 -28.55 5.38
CA THR A 555 -10.32 -29.99 5.20
C THR A 555 -10.21 -30.75 6.52
N THR A 556 -9.74 -30.10 7.60
CA THR A 556 -9.63 -30.66 8.95
C THR A 556 -10.15 -29.68 10.00
N SER A 557 -10.60 -30.19 11.14
CA SER A 557 -10.99 -29.37 12.28
C SER A 557 -9.82 -28.61 12.91
N ALA A 558 -8.60 -29.15 12.84
CA ALA A 558 -7.39 -28.43 13.27
C ALA A 558 -7.09 -27.18 12.41
N MET A 559 -7.47 -27.20 11.12
CA MET A 559 -7.41 -25.99 10.28
C MET A 559 -8.45 -24.96 10.72
N ILE A 560 -9.67 -25.40 11.01
CA ILE A 560 -10.74 -24.55 11.54
C ILE A 560 -10.32 -23.88 12.84
N ARG A 561 -9.76 -24.64 13.80
CA ARG A 561 -9.22 -24.11 15.05
C ARG A 561 -8.25 -22.96 14.81
N ARG A 562 -7.26 -23.18 13.93
CA ARG A 562 -6.30 -22.13 13.55
C ARG A 562 -6.98 -20.93 12.91
N GLY A 563 -8.02 -21.14 12.08
CA GLY A 563 -8.85 -20.06 11.57
C GLY A 563 -9.49 -19.22 12.69
N PHE A 564 -10.08 -19.86 13.70
CA PHE A 564 -10.65 -19.13 14.84
C PHE A 564 -9.59 -18.41 15.67
N GLU A 565 -8.43 -19.01 15.90
CA GLU A 565 -7.29 -18.38 16.57
C GLU A 565 -6.79 -17.13 15.80
N GLN A 566 -6.92 -17.11 14.47
CA GLN A 566 -6.61 -15.90 13.66
C GLN A 566 -7.73 -14.85 13.68
N GLY A 567 -8.94 -15.17 14.15
CA GLY A 567 -10.05 -14.21 14.28
C GLY A 567 -11.23 -14.40 13.34
N TRP A 568 -11.30 -15.49 12.55
CA TRP A 568 -12.45 -15.76 11.68
C TRP A 568 -13.75 -15.83 12.52
N GLY A 569 -14.83 -15.24 12.00
CA GLY A 569 -16.08 -15.10 12.76
C GLY A 569 -16.91 -16.38 12.79
N PHE A 570 -16.88 -17.13 11.68
CA PHE A 570 -17.54 -18.43 11.57
C PHE A 570 -16.82 -19.37 10.62
N VAL A 571 -17.21 -20.65 10.63
CA VAL A 571 -16.78 -21.61 9.60
C VAL A 571 -17.94 -22.48 9.17
N VAL A 572 -17.78 -23.09 8.01
CA VAL A 572 -18.56 -24.24 7.58
C VAL A 572 -17.64 -25.45 7.44
N THR A 573 -17.96 -26.55 8.12
CA THR A 573 -17.16 -27.79 8.01
C THR A 573 -17.12 -28.26 6.55
N LYS A 574 -16.05 -28.94 6.13
CA LYS A 574 -16.08 -29.64 4.84
C LYS A 574 -17.29 -30.59 4.87
N THR A 575 -18.09 -30.57 3.80
CA THR A 575 -19.32 -31.37 3.70
C THR A 575 -19.02 -32.82 4.03
N PHE A 576 -19.77 -33.43 4.95
CA PHE A 576 -19.64 -34.85 5.30
C PHE A 576 -20.97 -35.57 5.16
N SER A 577 -20.90 -36.90 5.09
CA SER A 577 -22.03 -37.80 4.87
C SER A 577 -22.00 -38.96 5.87
N LEU A 578 -23.02 -39.81 5.82
CA LEU A 578 -23.04 -41.08 6.56
C LEU A 578 -21.96 -42.03 6.03
N ASP A 579 -21.52 -42.98 6.86
CA ASP A 579 -20.43 -43.91 6.51
C ASP A 579 -20.70 -44.74 5.25
N LYS A 580 -21.97 -45.01 4.93
CA LYS A 580 -22.36 -45.71 3.69
C LYS A 580 -22.08 -44.91 2.42
N ASP A 581 -21.92 -43.59 2.55
CA ASP A 581 -21.73 -42.63 1.45
C ASP A 581 -20.29 -42.07 1.45
N LEU A 582 -19.33 -42.81 2.03
CA LEU A 582 -17.92 -42.43 2.01
C LEU A 582 -17.41 -42.31 0.56
N VAL A 583 -16.48 -41.38 0.37
CA VAL A 583 -15.88 -41.06 -0.92
C VAL A 583 -14.38 -41.21 -0.88
N THR A 584 -13.77 -41.30 -2.06
CA THR A 584 -12.31 -41.25 -2.24
C THR A 584 -12.01 -40.26 -3.34
N ASN A 585 -11.15 -39.29 -3.05
CA ASN A 585 -10.76 -38.27 -4.01
C ASN A 585 -9.76 -38.81 -5.04
N VAL A 586 -9.81 -38.26 -6.25
CA VAL A 586 -8.79 -38.48 -7.30
C VAL A 586 -7.64 -37.46 -7.20
N SER A 587 -6.57 -37.67 -7.96
CA SER A 587 -5.47 -36.70 -8.10
C SER A 587 -4.84 -36.75 -9.49
N PRO A 588 -4.48 -35.59 -10.09
CA PRO A 588 -4.66 -34.21 -9.60
C PRO A 588 -6.13 -33.78 -9.64
N ARG A 589 -6.53 -32.84 -8.76
CA ARG A 589 -7.95 -32.44 -8.61
C ARG A 589 -8.24 -30.97 -8.38
N ILE A 590 -7.24 -30.13 -8.11
CA ILE A 590 -7.39 -28.68 -8.00
C ILE A 590 -6.34 -28.04 -8.89
N VAL A 591 -6.77 -27.14 -9.78
CA VAL A 591 -5.88 -26.46 -10.74
C VAL A 591 -6.13 -24.97 -10.73
N ARG A 592 -5.11 -24.19 -11.07
CA ARG A 592 -5.25 -22.74 -11.29
C ARG A 592 -6.20 -22.46 -12.46
N GLY A 593 -6.87 -21.31 -12.40
CA GLY A 593 -7.69 -20.82 -13.49
C GLY A 593 -6.88 -20.29 -14.65
N THR A 594 -7.35 -20.46 -15.89
CA THR A 594 -6.81 -19.84 -17.11
C THR A 594 -7.54 -18.54 -17.49
N THR A 595 -8.47 -18.10 -16.64
CA THR A 595 -9.39 -16.97 -16.85
C THR A 595 -8.71 -15.61 -16.96
N SER A 596 -7.45 -15.50 -16.51
CA SER A 596 -6.64 -14.28 -16.54
C SER A 596 -5.32 -14.47 -17.31
N GLY A 597 -5.29 -15.38 -18.28
CA GLY A 597 -4.12 -15.64 -19.13
C GLY A 597 -2.95 -16.30 -18.37
N PHE A 598 -1.72 -16.08 -18.83
CA PHE A 598 -0.51 -16.75 -18.31
C PHE A 598 0.11 -16.07 -17.08
N ASN A 599 -0.73 -15.55 -16.17
CA ASN A 599 -0.28 -14.97 -14.90
C ASN A 599 -0.19 -16.05 -13.81
N TYR A 600 1.00 -16.32 -13.28
CA TYR A 600 1.24 -17.33 -12.25
C TYR A 600 1.53 -16.68 -10.88
N GLY A 601 1.48 -17.48 -9.81
CA GLY A 601 1.74 -16.99 -8.45
C GLY A 601 0.50 -16.35 -7.82
N PRO A 602 0.65 -15.21 -7.10
CA PRO A 602 -0.40 -14.65 -6.25
C PRO A 602 -1.63 -14.23 -7.07
N GLY A 603 -2.79 -14.16 -6.39
CA GLY A 603 -4.01 -13.56 -6.94
C GLY A 603 -4.59 -14.30 -8.16
N GLN A 604 -4.56 -15.63 -8.18
CA GLN A 604 -5.20 -16.39 -9.25
C GLN A 604 -6.69 -16.05 -9.33
N GLY A 605 -7.14 -15.59 -10.50
CA GLY A 605 -8.51 -15.11 -10.72
C GLY A 605 -9.57 -16.22 -10.61
N ALA A 606 -9.16 -17.49 -10.72
CA ALA A 606 -10.02 -18.63 -10.47
C ALA A 606 -9.21 -19.86 -10.07
N PHE A 607 -9.93 -20.85 -9.54
CA PHE A 607 -9.49 -22.25 -9.47
C PHE A 607 -10.59 -23.13 -10.07
N LEU A 608 -10.22 -24.29 -10.59
CA LEU A 608 -11.17 -25.36 -10.87
C LEU A 608 -10.81 -26.58 -10.03
N ASN A 609 -11.85 -27.20 -9.45
CA ASN A 609 -11.71 -28.42 -8.68
C ASN A 609 -12.63 -29.53 -9.17
N ILE A 610 -12.17 -30.77 -9.07
CA ILE A 610 -12.94 -32.00 -9.18
C ILE A 610 -12.86 -32.77 -7.85
N GLU A 611 -12.92 -32.05 -6.74
CA GLU A 611 -12.82 -32.58 -5.37
C GLU A 611 -14.21 -32.89 -4.79
N LEU A 612 -14.37 -34.10 -4.23
CA LEU A 612 -15.64 -34.53 -3.65
C LEU A 612 -15.89 -33.90 -2.26
N ILE A 613 -16.88 -34.44 -1.54
CA ILE A 613 -17.10 -34.17 -0.12
C ILE A 613 -15.91 -34.67 0.73
N SER A 614 -15.98 -34.48 2.05
CA SER A 614 -14.94 -34.92 2.97
C SER A 614 -14.71 -36.42 2.89
N GLU A 615 -13.43 -36.83 2.87
CA GLU A 615 -13.03 -38.23 3.06
C GLU A 615 -13.06 -38.65 4.54
N LYS A 616 -13.35 -37.70 5.46
CA LYS A 616 -13.45 -37.97 6.90
C LYS A 616 -14.90 -38.27 7.28
N THR A 617 -15.06 -39.18 8.23
CA THR A 617 -16.36 -39.71 8.67
C THR A 617 -17.22 -38.66 9.38
N ALA A 618 -18.54 -38.90 9.45
CA ALA A 618 -19.44 -38.10 10.27
C ALA A 618 -19.02 -38.08 11.75
N ALA A 619 -18.51 -39.19 12.27
CA ALA A 619 -18.04 -39.28 13.65
C ALA A 619 -16.86 -38.32 13.94
N TYR A 620 -15.91 -38.22 13.01
CA TYR A 620 -14.80 -37.26 13.10
C TYR A 620 -15.33 -35.82 13.18
N TRP A 621 -16.26 -35.46 12.29
CA TRP A 621 -16.79 -34.10 12.21
C TRP A 621 -17.66 -33.75 13.42
N CYS A 622 -18.55 -34.64 13.84
CA CYS A 622 -19.38 -34.41 15.02
C CYS A 622 -18.50 -34.22 16.26
N LYS A 623 -17.52 -35.10 16.51
CA LYS A 623 -16.59 -34.92 17.63
C LYS A 623 -15.84 -33.59 17.54
N SER A 624 -15.37 -33.24 16.34
CA SER A 624 -14.64 -32.00 16.10
C SER A 624 -15.50 -30.75 16.34
N VAL A 625 -16.78 -30.76 15.97
CA VAL A 625 -17.71 -29.66 16.22
C VAL A 625 -17.89 -29.46 17.73
N THR A 626 -18.06 -30.55 18.48
CA THR A 626 -18.13 -30.49 19.94
C THR A 626 -16.88 -29.87 20.56
N GLU A 627 -15.69 -30.30 20.12
CA GLU A 627 -14.41 -29.73 20.58
C GLU A 627 -14.26 -28.25 20.22
N LEU A 628 -14.62 -27.86 18.99
CA LEU A 628 -14.53 -26.47 18.54
C LEU A 628 -15.50 -25.55 19.29
N LYS A 629 -16.72 -26.00 19.56
CA LYS A 629 -17.70 -25.20 20.30
C LYS A 629 -17.42 -25.12 21.79
N ALA A 630 -16.78 -26.14 22.36
CA ALA A 630 -16.29 -26.09 23.73
C ALA A 630 -15.17 -25.03 23.89
N ASP A 631 -14.25 -24.97 22.93
CA ASP A 631 -13.08 -24.09 23.01
C ASP A 631 -13.35 -22.67 22.48
N PHE A 632 -14.32 -22.52 21.59
CA PHE A 632 -14.69 -21.24 20.94
C PHE A 632 -16.21 -21.02 20.97
N PRO A 633 -16.82 -20.83 22.15
CA PRO A 633 -18.27 -20.73 22.31
C PRO A 633 -18.88 -19.55 21.55
N GLU A 634 -18.14 -18.46 21.40
CA GLU A 634 -18.54 -17.22 20.72
C GLU A 634 -18.40 -17.29 19.18
N LYS A 635 -17.72 -18.31 18.65
CA LYS A 635 -17.54 -18.51 17.21
C LYS A 635 -18.62 -19.40 16.66
N ILE A 636 -19.09 -19.10 15.45
CA ILE A 636 -20.16 -19.88 14.82
C ILE A 636 -19.58 -21.06 14.03
N VAL A 637 -20.05 -22.27 14.31
CA VAL A 637 -19.68 -23.51 13.61
C VAL A 637 -20.91 -24.07 12.90
N ILE A 638 -20.87 -24.05 11.57
CA ILE A 638 -21.94 -24.57 10.72
C ILE A 638 -21.52 -25.93 10.17
N ALA A 639 -22.29 -26.99 10.45
CA ALA A 639 -22.00 -28.31 9.92
C ALA A 639 -22.56 -28.47 8.50
N SER A 640 -21.68 -28.59 7.50
CA SER A 640 -22.13 -28.90 6.14
C SER A 640 -22.36 -30.41 5.99
N ILE A 641 -23.56 -30.79 5.57
CA ILE A 641 -23.96 -32.20 5.44
C ILE A 641 -24.57 -32.48 4.07
N MET A 642 -24.49 -33.74 3.64
CA MET A 642 -25.09 -34.19 2.39
C MET A 642 -25.49 -35.67 2.44
N CYS A 643 -26.65 -35.97 1.89
CA CYS A 643 -27.16 -37.34 1.69
C CYS A 643 -27.73 -37.50 0.28
N SER A 644 -28.02 -38.75 -0.10
CA SER A 644 -28.93 -39.05 -1.22
C SER A 644 -30.33 -38.53 -0.95
N TYR A 645 -31.20 -38.53 -1.98
CA TYR A 645 -32.60 -38.15 -1.84
C TYR A 645 -33.38 -39.21 -1.02
N ASN A 646 -33.14 -39.23 0.29
CA ASN A 646 -33.69 -40.17 1.24
C ASN A 646 -34.01 -39.47 2.56
N SER A 647 -35.27 -39.47 2.96
CA SER A 647 -35.74 -38.78 4.17
C SER A 647 -35.07 -39.28 5.46
N ASN A 648 -34.83 -40.58 5.59
CA ASN A 648 -34.24 -41.15 6.80
C ASN A 648 -32.78 -40.74 6.96
N ASP A 649 -32.03 -40.73 5.86
CA ASP A 649 -30.61 -40.35 5.86
C ASP A 649 -30.43 -38.88 6.26
N TRP A 650 -31.19 -37.98 5.62
CA TRP A 650 -31.17 -36.55 5.97
C TRP A 650 -31.58 -36.33 7.44
N THR A 651 -32.61 -37.03 7.91
CA THR A 651 -33.06 -36.96 9.31
C THR A 651 -31.97 -37.43 10.27
N GLN A 652 -31.34 -38.57 9.98
CA GLN A 652 -30.30 -39.16 10.81
C GLN A 652 -29.08 -38.24 10.89
N LEU A 653 -28.55 -37.82 9.74
CA LEU A 653 -27.33 -37.02 9.69
C LEU A 653 -27.54 -35.62 10.28
N ALA A 654 -28.71 -35.00 10.04
CA ALA A 654 -29.05 -33.71 10.63
C ALA A 654 -29.11 -33.79 12.16
N LYS A 655 -29.74 -34.84 12.73
CA LYS A 655 -29.77 -35.05 14.18
C LYS A 655 -28.39 -35.32 14.77
N GLN A 656 -27.54 -36.07 14.08
CA GLN A 656 -26.15 -36.30 14.51
C GLN A 656 -25.37 -34.98 14.56
N ALA A 657 -25.49 -34.15 13.52
CA ALA A 657 -24.82 -32.85 13.46
C ALA A 657 -25.37 -31.86 14.51
N GLU A 658 -26.68 -31.79 14.73
CA GLU A 658 -27.26 -30.98 15.81
C GLU A 658 -26.80 -31.43 17.19
N ALA A 659 -26.82 -32.75 17.45
CA ALA A 659 -26.37 -33.32 18.72
C ALA A 659 -24.88 -33.07 19.02
N SER A 660 -24.07 -32.77 18.00
CA SER A 660 -22.67 -32.39 18.18
C SER A 660 -22.46 -30.98 18.76
N GLY A 661 -23.51 -30.15 18.79
CA GLY A 661 -23.46 -28.76 19.24
C GLY A 661 -23.24 -27.74 18.11
N ALA A 662 -23.41 -28.12 16.84
CA ALA A 662 -23.35 -27.17 15.73
C ALA A 662 -24.36 -26.03 15.92
N ASP A 663 -23.96 -24.79 15.64
CA ASP A 663 -24.86 -23.63 15.76
C ASP A 663 -25.92 -23.63 14.65
N ALA A 664 -25.57 -24.17 13.47
CA ALA A 664 -26.47 -24.34 12.33
C ALA A 664 -26.00 -25.47 11.40
N LEU A 665 -26.85 -25.85 10.45
CA LEU A 665 -26.49 -26.76 9.36
C LEU A 665 -26.43 -26.05 8.00
N GLU A 666 -25.54 -26.51 7.11
CA GLU A 666 -25.56 -26.14 5.69
C GLU A 666 -25.82 -27.39 4.83
N LEU A 667 -26.96 -27.43 4.14
CA LEU A 667 -27.34 -28.54 3.28
C LEU A 667 -26.66 -28.39 1.93
N ASN A 668 -25.67 -29.23 1.63
CA ASN A 668 -24.97 -29.16 0.35
C ASN A 668 -25.80 -29.85 -0.74
N LEU A 669 -26.58 -29.06 -1.46
CA LEU A 669 -27.42 -29.53 -2.58
C LEU A 669 -26.76 -29.25 -3.94
N SER A 670 -25.46 -28.94 -3.97
CA SER A 670 -24.93 -28.14 -5.08
C SER A 670 -23.59 -28.60 -5.64
N CYS A 671 -22.97 -29.65 -5.10
CA CYS A 671 -21.71 -30.17 -5.63
C CYS A 671 -21.90 -30.61 -7.10
N PRO A 672 -21.20 -29.99 -8.09
CA PRO A 672 -21.50 -30.22 -9.50
C PRO A 672 -20.84 -31.48 -10.09
N HIS A 673 -19.97 -32.16 -9.34
CA HIS A 673 -19.16 -33.27 -9.86
C HIS A 673 -19.11 -34.46 -8.90
N GLY A 674 -19.10 -35.67 -9.47
CA GLY A 674 -18.98 -36.98 -8.80
C GLY A 674 -20.12 -37.38 -7.85
N MET A 675 -20.92 -36.42 -7.37
CA MET A 675 -22.05 -36.67 -6.47
C MET A 675 -23.39 -36.69 -7.21
N GLY A 676 -23.53 -35.92 -8.30
CA GLY A 676 -24.73 -35.93 -9.16
C GLY A 676 -25.00 -37.30 -9.78
N GLU A 677 -23.94 -37.99 -10.20
CA GLU A 677 -23.99 -39.37 -10.72
C GLU A 677 -24.51 -40.39 -9.68
N ARG A 678 -24.49 -40.03 -8.39
CA ARG A 678 -25.00 -40.81 -7.26
C ARG A 678 -26.37 -40.32 -6.76
N GLY A 679 -27.03 -39.42 -7.50
CA GLY A 679 -28.31 -38.83 -7.10
C GLY A 679 -28.22 -37.85 -5.92
N MET A 680 -27.04 -37.26 -5.67
CA MET A 680 -26.79 -36.29 -4.59
C MET A 680 -26.29 -34.94 -5.15
N GLY A 681 -26.18 -33.93 -4.28
CA GLY A 681 -25.61 -32.64 -4.68
C GLY A 681 -26.41 -32.00 -5.83
N LEU A 682 -25.75 -31.64 -6.93
CA LEU A 682 -26.35 -30.94 -8.07
C LEU A 682 -27.61 -31.62 -8.62
N ALA A 683 -27.69 -32.95 -8.57
CA ALA A 683 -28.88 -33.69 -9.00
C ALA A 683 -30.15 -33.32 -8.20
N CYS A 684 -30.00 -32.93 -6.94
CA CYS A 684 -31.10 -32.43 -6.10
C CYS A 684 -31.27 -30.91 -6.21
N GLY A 685 -30.17 -30.13 -6.20
CA GLY A 685 -30.25 -28.67 -6.13
C GLY A 685 -30.70 -27.96 -7.41
N GLN A 686 -30.91 -28.68 -8.50
CA GLN A 686 -31.48 -28.15 -9.74
C GLN A 686 -33.01 -28.29 -9.82
N ASP A 687 -33.61 -29.05 -8.92
CA ASP A 687 -35.06 -29.31 -8.89
C ASP A 687 -35.70 -28.68 -7.65
N PRO A 688 -36.57 -27.66 -7.84
CA PRO A 688 -37.29 -27.02 -6.73
C PRO A 688 -38.07 -28.00 -5.84
N GLU A 689 -38.64 -29.08 -6.39
CA GLU A 689 -39.40 -30.06 -5.60
C GLU A 689 -38.50 -30.83 -4.64
N LEU A 690 -37.37 -31.33 -5.12
CA LEU A 690 -36.41 -32.07 -4.31
C LEU A 690 -35.83 -31.18 -3.20
N VAL A 691 -35.47 -29.94 -3.52
CA VAL A 691 -34.96 -28.97 -2.53
C VAL A 691 -36.00 -28.70 -1.44
N ARG A 692 -37.26 -28.45 -1.82
CA ARG A 692 -38.36 -28.22 -0.86
C ARG A 692 -38.54 -29.42 0.07
N ASN A 693 -38.53 -30.63 -0.45
CA ASN A 693 -38.73 -31.85 0.33
C ASN A 693 -37.57 -32.12 1.28
N ILE A 694 -36.32 -31.98 0.83
CA ILE A 694 -35.14 -32.12 1.69
C ILE A 694 -35.20 -31.12 2.85
N CYS A 695 -35.51 -29.85 2.56
CA CYS A 695 -35.63 -28.83 3.61
C CYS A 695 -36.73 -29.17 4.61
N ARG A 696 -37.89 -29.70 4.16
CA ARG A 696 -38.96 -30.15 5.06
C ARG A 696 -38.52 -31.29 5.97
N TRP A 697 -37.79 -32.28 5.43
CA TRP A 697 -37.29 -33.40 6.22
C TRP A 697 -36.31 -32.93 7.30
N VAL A 698 -35.36 -32.06 6.93
CA VAL A 698 -34.39 -31.51 7.88
C VAL A 698 -35.09 -30.64 8.92
N ARG A 699 -36.00 -29.75 8.53
CA ARG A 699 -36.75 -28.91 9.48
C ARG A 699 -37.52 -29.74 10.50
N ALA A 700 -38.13 -30.85 10.06
CA ALA A 700 -38.85 -31.76 10.96
C ALA A 700 -37.92 -32.54 11.90
N ALA A 701 -36.63 -32.67 11.54
CA ALA A 701 -35.66 -33.46 12.28
C ALA A 701 -34.95 -32.69 13.40
N ILE A 702 -34.69 -31.39 13.19
CA ILE A 702 -33.83 -30.56 14.06
C ILE A 702 -34.50 -29.22 14.45
N LYS A 703 -33.95 -28.51 15.44
CA LYS A 703 -34.39 -27.20 15.92
C LYS A 703 -33.42 -26.06 15.59
N ILE A 704 -32.13 -26.32 15.51
CA ILE A 704 -31.15 -25.30 15.11
C ILE A 704 -31.43 -24.75 13.69
N PRO A 705 -30.95 -23.54 13.36
CA PRO A 705 -31.08 -23.01 12.01
C PRO A 705 -30.42 -23.89 10.95
N PHE A 706 -30.95 -23.91 9.73
CA PHE A 706 -30.27 -24.51 8.59
C PHE A 706 -30.44 -23.73 7.29
N PHE A 707 -29.41 -23.84 6.44
CA PHE A 707 -29.29 -23.10 5.19
C PHE A 707 -29.14 -24.06 4.02
N ALA A 708 -29.92 -23.89 2.96
CA ALA A 708 -29.73 -24.65 1.72
C ALA A 708 -28.63 -23.98 0.88
N LYS A 709 -27.54 -24.69 0.59
CA LYS A 709 -26.48 -24.19 -0.31
C LYS A 709 -26.89 -24.43 -1.75
N LEU A 710 -27.04 -23.34 -2.51
CA LEU A 710 -27.59 -23.32 -3.86
C LEU A 710 -26.51 -23.38 -4.93
N THR A 711 -26.86 -23.99 -6.06
CA THR A 711 -25.99 -24.12 -7.22
C THR A 711 -26.27 -22.95 -8.16
N PRO A 712 -25.24 -22.31 -8.75
CA PRO A 712 -25.48 -21.31 -9.79
C PRO A 712 -25.82 -21.96 -11.14
N ASN A 713 -25.74 -23.30 -11.24
CA ASN A 713 -25.92 -24.07 -12.48
C ASN A 713 -27.40 -24.39 -12.73
N VAL A 714 -28.26 -23.36 -12.64
CA VAL A 714 -29.72 -23.43 -12.86
C VAL A 714 -30.16 -22.25 -13.69
N THR A 715 -31.27 -22.40 -14.41
CA THR A 715 -31.85 -21.32 -15.22
C THR A 715 -32.28 -20.15 -14.35
N ASN A 716 -32.98 -20.42 -13.25
CA ASN A 716 -33.45 -19.41 -12.31
C ASN A 716 -33.19 -19.87 -10.87
N ILE A 717 -32.20 -19.26 -10.23
CA ILE A 717 -31.84 -19.60 -8.85
C ILE A 717 -32.90 -19.17 -7.83
N VAL A 718 -33.74 -18.19 -8.18
CA VAL A 718 -34.83 -17.71 -7.31
C VAL A 718 -35.85 -18.82 -7.05
N ASP A 719 -36.16 -19.65 -8.05
CA ASP A 719 -37.12 -20.75 -7.88
C ASP A 719 -36.62 -21.79 -6.86
N ILE A 720 -35.31 -22.03 -6.85
CA ILE A 720 -34.67 -22.93 -5.89
C ILE A 720 -34.63 -22.30 -4.49
N ALA A 721 -34.30 -21.01 -4.38
CA ALA A 721 -34.33 -20.30 -3.11
C ALA A 721 -35.74 -20.26 -2.51
N GLN A 722 -36.75 -20.03 -3.36
CA GLN A 722 -38.17 -20.04 -2.99
C GLN A 722 -38.60 -21.43 -2.51
N ALA A 723 -38.18 -22.49 -3.19
CA ALA A 723 -38.41 -23.86 -2.72
C ALA A 723 -37.77 -24.16 -1.36
N ALA A 724 -36.54 -23.69 -1.12
CA ALA A 724 -35.89 -23.82 0.19
C ALA A 724 -36.67 -23.06 1.29
N TYR A 725 -37.10 -21.83 1.00
CA TYR A 725 -37.94 -21.02 1.89
C TYR A 725 -39.28 -21.71 2.22
N GLU A 726 -39.99 -22.21 1.21
CA GLU A 726 -41.22 -23.00 1.38
C GLU A 726 -41.00 -24.31 2.15
N GLY A 727 -39.80 -24.87 1.99
CA GLY A 727 -39.31 -26.02 2.73
C GLY A 727 -38.89 -25.71 4.17
N LYS A 728 -39.04 -24.45 4.61
CA LYS A 728 -38.74 -23.96 5.96
C LYS A 728 -37.24 -23.95 6.30
N ALA A 729 -36.38 -23.76 5.29
CA ALA A 729 -35.01 -23.34 5.55
C ALA A 729 -35.00 -21.95 6.20
N ASP A 730 -34.05 -21.71 7.11
CA ASP A 730 -33.90 -20.42 7.79
C ASP A 730 -33.15 -19.40 6.92
N GLY A 731 -32.51 -19.86 5.84
CA GLY A 731 -31.83 -19.04 4.85
C GLY A 731 -31.24 -19.88 3.72
N VAL A 732 -30.44 -19.25 2.87
CA VAL A 732 -29.71 -19.93 1.80
C VAL A 732 -28.25 -19.50 1.74
N THR A 733 -27.39 -20.39 1.25
CA THR A 733 -26.02 -20.05 0.86
C THR A 733 -25.95 -19.88 -0.67
N ALA A 734 -25.59 -18.69 -1.14
CA ALA A 734 -25.54 -18.34 -2.56
C ALA A 734 -24.13 -17.86 -2.97
N THR A 735 -23.33 -18.60 -3.73
CA THR A 735 -23.61 -19.92 -4.33
C THR A 735 -22.43 -20.91 -4.19
N ASN A 736 -22.66 -22.15 -4.59
CA ASN A 736 -21.59 -23.10 -4.90
C ASN A 736 -20.85 -22.69 -6.19
N THR A 737 -19.92 -23.53 -6.63
CA THR A 737 -19.08 -23.36 -7.82
C THR A 737 -19.86 -23.45 -9.13
N VAL A 738 -19.33 -22.79 -10.17
CA VAL A 738 -19.87 -22.83 -11.53
C VAL A 738 -19.27 -24.02 -12.28
N SER A 739 -20.09 -24.85 -12.91
CA SER A 739 -19.61 -26.01 -13.66
C SER A 739 -18.80 -25.58 -14.89
N GLY A 740 -17.66 -26.21 -15.14
CA GLY A 740 -16.83 -25.88 -16.29
C GLY A 740 -15.68 -26.84 -16.57
N LEU A 741 -14.92 -26.53 -17.61
CA LEU A 741 -13.67 -27.18 -18.00
C LEU A 741 -12.59 -26.10 -18.15
N MET A 742 -11.51 -26.17 -17.37
CA MET A 742 -10.58 -25.04 -17.25
C MET A 742 -9.69 -24.84 -18.49
N GLY A 743 -9.31 -25.94 -19.14
CA GLY A 743 -8.50 -25.86 -20.35
C GLY A 743 -8.01 -27.21 -20.83
N LEU A 744 -7.62 -27.22 -22.09
CA LEU A 744 -6.96 -28.32 -22.77
C LEU A 744 -5.55 -27.88 -23.18
N ARG A 745 -4.62 -28.83 -23.22
CA ARG A 745 -3.29 -28.65 -23.81
C ARG A 745 -3.39 -28.68 -25.34
N SER A 746 -2.31 -28.30 -26.02
CA SER A 746 -2.25 -28.29 -27.49
C SER A 746 -2.42 -29.67 -28.13
N ASP A 747 -2.15 -30.74 -27.39
CA ASP A 747 -2.38 -32.13 -27.82
C ASP A 747 -3.81 -32.64 -27.55
N GLY A 748 -4.69 -31.76 -27.06
CA GLY A 748 -6.08 -32.09 -26.71
C GLY A 748 -6.27 -32.67 -25.31
N THR A 749 -5.20 -32.95 -24.55
CA THR A 749 -5.33 -33.53 -23.20
C THR A 749 -5.76 -32.47 -22.17
N PRO A 750 -6.60 -32.82 -21.19
CA PRO A 750 -7.15 -31.84 -20.24
C PRO A 750 -6.18 -31.47 -19.11
N TRP A 751 -6.49 -30.38 -18.39
CA TRP A 751 -5.88 -30.12 -17.08
C TRP A 751 -6.96 -29.72 -16.07
N PRO A 752 -7.19 -30.52 -14.99
CA PRO A 752 -6.43 -31.69 -14.55
C PRO A 752 -6.59 -32.93 -15.45
N SER A 753 -5.54 -33.76 -15.52
CA SER A 753 -5.49 -35.07 -16.19
C SER A 753 -5.26 -36.18 -15.17
N VAL A 754 -6.19 -37.12 -15.04
CA VAL A 754 -6.19 -38.21 -14.06
C VAL A 754 -5.87 -39.55 -14.73
N GLY A 755 -4.97 -40.33 -14.13
CA GLY A 755 -4.59 -41.66 -14.60
C GLY A 755 -3.74 -41.66 -15.89
N ALA A 756 -3.31 -42.85 -16.32
CA ALA A 756 -2.48 -43.03 -17.52
C ALA A 756 -3.20 -42.58 -18.81
N GLU A 757 -4.52 -42.73 -18.85
CA GLU A 757 -5.39 -42.28 -19.94
C GLU A 757 -5.61 -40.75 -19.96
N LYS A 758 -5.09 -40.01 -18.97
CA LYS A 758 -5.20 -38.54 -18.88
C LYS A 758 -6.65 -38.04 -18.93
N ARG A 759 -7.56 -38.73 -18.25
CA ARG A 759 -9.00 -38.39 -18.26
C ARG A 759 -9.31 -37.19 -17.37
N THR A 760 -10.47 -36.57 -17.60
CA THR A 760 -11.01 -35.53 -16.71
C THR A 760 -12.54 -35.62 -16.67
N THR A 761 -13.15 -34.82 -15.80
CA THR A 761 -14.59 -34.55 -15.77
C THR A 761 -14.81 -33.04 -15.60
N TYR A 762 -16.05 -32.57 -15.77
CA TYR A 762 -16.38 -31.17 -15.48
C TYR A 762 -16.16 -30.89 -13.98
N GLY A 763 -15.49 -29.78 -13.70
CA GLY A 763 -15.18 -29.35 -12.34
C GLY A 763 -15.96 -28.10 -11.94
N GLY A 764 -15.84 -27.74 -10.66
CA GLY A 764 -16.35 -26.50 -10.11
C GLY A 764 -15.33 -25.37 -10.22
N VAL A 765 -15.66 -24.33 -10.99
CA VAL A 765 -14.93 -23.05 -11.04
C VAL A 765 -15.29 -22.20 -9.82
N ALA A 766 -14.27 -21.71 -9.13
CA ALA A 766 -14.36 -20.83 -7.97
C ALA A 766 -13.49 -19.57 -8.19
N GLY A 767 -13.50 -18.65 -7.22
CA GLY A 767 -12.70 -17.43 -7.24
C GLY A 767 -13.38 -16.24 -7.93
N ASN A 768 -12.61 -15.17 -8.18
CA ASN A 768 -13.13 -13.88 -8.64
C ASN A 768 -13.83 -13.97 -10.00
N ALA A 769 -13.45 -14.92 -10.85
CA ALA A 769 -14.10 -15.15 -12.13
C ALA A 769 -15.60 -15.45 -12.02
N ILE A 770 -16.07 -16.00 -10.88
CA ILE A 770 -17.49 -16.29 -10.66
C ILE A 770 -18.21 -15.22 -9.82
N ARG A 771 -17.50 -14.19 -9.33
CA ARG A 771 -18.09 -13.12 -8.50
C ARG A 771 -19.29 -12.46 -9.17
N PRO A 772 -19.29 -12.11 -10.47
CA PRO A 772 -20.47 -11.52 -11.11
C PRO A 772 -21.71 -12.43 -11.08
N ILE A 773 -21.52 -13.75 -11.18
CA ILE A 773 -22.59 -14.74 -11.11
C ILE A 773 -23.16 -14.80 -9.69
N ALA A 774 -22.28 -14.80 -8.67
CA ALA A 774 -22.68 -14.80 -7.27
C ALA A 774 -23.39 -13.51 -6.85
N LEU A 775 -22.90 -12.33 -7.26
CA LEU A 775 -23.56 -11.03 -6.99
C LEU A 775 -24.96 -10.98 -7.61
N LYS A 776 -25.12 -11.46 -8.85
CA LYS A 776 -26.44 -11.61 -9.49
C LYS A 776 -27.35 -12.52 -8.67
N ALA A 777 -26.86 -13.69 -8.25
CA ALA A 777 -27.65 -14.64 -7.48
C ALA A 777 -28.13 -14.05 -6.15
N VAL A 778 -27.22 -13.44 -5.38
CA VAL A 778 -27.53 -12.83 -4.07
C VAL A 778 -28.55 -11.71 -4.22
N SER A 779 -28.32 -10.78 -5.15
CA SER A 779 -29.24 -9.65 -5.36
C SER A 779 -30.61 -10.09 -5.89
N ALA A 780 -30.67 -11.08 -6.79
CA ALA A 780 -31.94 -11.61 -7.28
C ALA A 780 -32.76 -12.29 -6.18
N ILE A 781 -32.12 -13.10 -5.32
CA ILE A 781 -32.77 -13.76 -4.18
C ILE A 781 -33.25 -12.71 -3.17
N ALA A 782 -32.39 -11.76 -2.79
CA ALA A 782 -32.73 -10.69 -1.86
C ALA A 782 -33.91 -9.83 -2.33
N LYS A 783 -33.99 -9.57 -3.65
CA LYS A 783 -35.12 -8.84 -4.26
C LYS A 783 -36.41 -9.67 -4.27
N ALA A 784 -36.32 -10.96 -4.55
CA ALA A 784 -37.49 -11.83 -4.68
C ALA A 784 -38.07 -12.27 -3.32
N ILE A 785 -37.23 -12.45 -2.30
CA ILE A 785 -37.63 -12.90 -0.97
C ILE A 785 -37.04 -11.95 0.09
N PRO A 786 -37.58 -10.72 0.22
CA PRO A 786 -37.04 -9.72 1.13
C PRO A 786 -36.95 -10.22 2.58
N GLY A 787 -35.81 -9.99 3.22
CA GLY A 787 -35.56 -10.40 4.60
C GLY A 787 -35.20 -11.89 4.77
N PHE A 788 -35.18 -12.69 3.69
CA PHE A 788 -34.68 -14.06 3.76
C PHE A 788 -33.15 -14.07 3.92
N PRO A 789 -32.61 -14.68 4.99
CA PRO A 789 -31.17 -14.68 5.25
C PRO A 789 -30.34 -15.33 4.15
N ILE A 790 -29.27 -14.63 3.74
CA ILE A 790 -28.35 -15.09 2.69
C ILE A 790 -26.91 -15.11 3.22
N MET A 791 -26.26 -16.27 3.12
CA MET A 791 -24.81 -16.41 3.24
C MET A 791 -24.19 -16.36 1.84
N ALA A 792 -23.43 -15.31 1.53
CA ALA A 792 -22.83 -15.16 0.21
C ALA A 792 -21.54 -15.98 0.06
N THR A 793 -21.28 -16.51 -1.13
CA THR A 793 -20.01 -17.14 -1.50
C THR A 793 -19.80 -17.06 -3.01
N GLY A 794 -18.59 -16.67 -3.41
CA GLY A 794 -18.21 -16.60 -4.82
C GLY A 794 -17.27 -15.43 -5.10
N GLY A 795 -15.97 -15.67 -5.00
CA GLY A 795 -14.95 -14.66 -5.34
C GLY A 795 -14.88 -13.48 -4.37
N ILE A 796 -15.22 -13.68 -3.10
CA ILE A 796 -14.98 -12.68 -2.04
C ILE A 796 -13.52 -12.81 -1.62
N ASP A 797 -12.78 -11.70 -1.71
CA ASP A 797 -11.33 -11.67 -1.47
C ASP A 797 -10.84 -10.41 -0.75
N SER A 798 -11.75 -9.53 -0.32
CA SER A 798 -11.44 -8.30 0.39
C SER A 798 -12.64 -7.80 1.21
N ALA A 799 -12.40 -6.82 2.08
CA ALA A 799 -13.48 -6.10 2.76
C ALA A 799 -14.40 -5.34 1.78
N GLU A 800 -13.83 -4.71 0.76
CA GLU A 800 -14.57 -4.00 -0.29
C GLU A 800 -15.55 -4.94 -1.01
N THR A 801 -15.08 -6.13 -1.39
CA THR A 801 -15.91 -7.11 -2.10
C THR A 801 -16.94 -7.75 -1.18
N ALA A 802 -16.61 -8.00 0.08
CA ALA A 802 -17.60 -8.42 1.07
C ALA A 802 -18.71 -7.38 1.26
N LEU A 803 -18.36 -6.09 1.33
CA LEU A 803 -19.34 -5.00 1.42
C LEU A 803 -20.27 -4.97 0.19
N GLN A 804 -19.77 -5.26 -1.01
CA GLN A 804 -20.63 -5.42 -2.19
C GLN A 804 -21.69 -6.51 -2.00
N PHE A 805 -21.32 -7.67 -1.43
CA PHE A 805 -22.28 -8.74 -1.15
C PHE A 805 -23.28 -8.37 -0.06
N LEU A 806 -22.85 -7.66 0.99
CA LEU A 806 -23.75 -7.12 2.00
C LEU A 806 -24.76 -6.16 1.36
N HIS A 807 -24.28 -5.20 0.57
CA HIS A 807 -25.15 -4.29 -0.19
C HIS A 807 -26.10 -5.01 -1.15
N CYS A 808 -25.73 -6.17 -1.70
CA CYS A 808 -26.61 -7.01 -2.51
C CYS A 808 -27.64 -7.82 -1.72
N GLY A 809 -27.56 -7.88 -0.38
CA GLY A 809 -28.55 -8.52 0.49
C GLY A 809 -28.03 -9.70 1.29
N ALA A 810 -26.74 -10.02 1.25
CA ALA A 810 -26.15 -11.00 2.16
C ALA A 810 -25.99 -10.45 3.57
N SER A 811 -26.08 -11.31 4.58
CA SER A 811 -25.77 -10.95 5.98
C SER A 811 -24.34 -11.33 6.35
N VAL A 812 -23.86 -12.46 5.86
CA VAL A 812 -22.49 -12.96 6.10
C VAL A 812 -21.89 -13.49 4.79
N VAL A 813 -20.57 -13.60 4.76
CA VAL A 813 -19.78 -14.00 3.58
C VAL A 813 -18.89 -15.21 3.90
N GLN A 814 -18.91 -16.23 3.04
CA GLN A 814 -18.00 -17.36 3.09
C GLN A 814 -16.87 -17.21 2.06
N ILE A 815 -15.65 -17.55 2.48
CA ILE A 815 -14.42 -17.39 1.70
C ILE A 815 -13.72 -18.74 1.53
N CYS A 816 -13.22 -19.00 0.32
CA CYS A 816 -12.40 -20.17 -0.01
C CYS A 816 -11.17 -19.77 -0.83
N SER A 817 -11.38 -19.33 -2.07
CA SER A 817 -10.29 -19.14 -3.04
C SER A 817 -9.28 -18.07 -2.64
N ALA A 818 -9.69 -17.04 -1.88
CA ALA A 818 -8.76 -16.05 -1.37
C ALA A 818 -7.78 -16.66 -0.34
N VAL A 819 -8.26 -17.55 0.53
CA VAL A 819 -7.40 -18.32 1.45
C VAL A 819 -6.53 -19.33 0.69
N GLN A 820 -7.02 -19.93 -0.40
CA GLN A 820 -6.20 -20.80 -1.25
C GLN A 820 -5.08 -20.04 -1.98
N ASN A 821 -5.33 -18.78 -2.36
CA ASN A 821 -4.32 -17.88 -2.92
C ASN A 821 -3.32 -17.40 -1.87
N GLN A 822 -3.67 -17.49 -0.57
CA GLN A 822 -2.92 -16.90 0.53
C GLN A 822 -2.94 -17.84 1.75
N ASP A 823 -3.50 -17.40 2.87
CA ASP A 823 -3.54 -18.10 4.15
C ASP A 823 -4.60 -17.47 5.08
N PHE A 824 -4.73 -17.98 6.31
CA PHE A 824 -5.79 -17.54 7.24
C PHE A 824 -5.64 -16.11 7.76
N THR A 825 -4.46 -15.47 7.64
CA THR A 825 -4.21 -14.12 8.18
C THR A 825 -4.96 -13.02 7.43
N VAL A 826 -5.49 -13.30 6.24
CA VAL A 826 -6.33 -12.35 5.48
C VAL A 826 -7.56 -11.86 6.25
N ILE A 827 -7.94 -12.52 7.34
CA ILE A 827 -9.01 -12.04 8.21
C ILE A 827 -8.68 -10.71 8.91
N GLU A 828 -7.41 -10.45 9.25
CA GLU A 828 -7.00 -9.15 9.83
C GLU A 828 -7.19 -8.03 8.80
N ASP A 829 -6.86 -8.30 7.53
CA ASP A 829 -7.16 -7.41 6.40
C ASP A 829 -8.67 -7.17 6.24
N TYR A 830 -9.47 -8.23 6.25
CA TYR A 830 -10.91 -8.11 6.01
C TYR A 830 -11.64 -7.35 7.11
N THR A 831 -11.27 -7.60 8.36
CA THR A 831 -11.86 -6.94 9.52
C THR A 831 -11.50 -5.46 9.57
N THR A 832 -10.21 -5.12 9.50
CA THR A 832 -9.75 -3.72 9.50
C THR A 832 -10.24 -2.95 8.28
N GLY A 833 -10.30 -3.59 7.11
CA GLY A 833 -10.82 -2.98 5.90
C GLY A 833 -12.31 -2.66 5.98
N LEU A 834 -13.11 -3.56 6.58
CA LEU A 834 -14.54 -3.33 6.74
C LEU A 834 -14.81 -2.24 7.78
N GLN A 835 -14.10 -2.27 8.91
CA GLN A 835 -14.16 -1.21 9.92
C GLN A 835 -13.86 0.16 9.30
N ALA A 836 -12.82 0.26 8.48
CA ALA A 836 -12.46 1.51 7.80
C ALA A 836 -13.54 1.96 6.82
N LEU A 837 -14.10 1.07 6.01
CA LEU A 837 -15.17 1.43 5.07
C LEU A 837 -16.40 2.02 5.79
N LEU A 838 -16.81 1.42 6.91
CA LEU A 838 -17.92 1.94 7.71
C LEU A 838 -17.58 3.29 8.37
N TYR A 839 -16.37 3.40 8.95
CA TYR A 839 -15.94 4.63 9.59
C TYR A 839 -15.89 5.80 8.61
N LEU A 840 -15.30 5.59 7.42
CA LEU A 840 -15.17 6.63 6.40
C LEU A 840 -16.53 7.07 5.84
N GLU A 841 -17.53 6.19 5.78
CA GLU A 841 -18.91 6.59 5.43
C GLU A 841 -19.46 7.62 6.44
N SER A 842 -19.18 7.44 7.73
CA SER A 842 -19.60 8.39 8.77
C SER A 842 -18.91 9.75 8.70
N LEU A 843 -17.74 9.85 8.06
CA LEU A 843 -17.01 11.10 7.85
C LEU A 843 -17.57 11.95 6.70
N GLY A 844 -18.34 11.34 5.79
CA GLY A 844 -18.90 12.05 4.63
C GLY A 844 -17.84 12.61 3.67
N LEU A 845 -16.70 11.92 3.51
CA LEU A 845 -15.58 12.38 2.67
C LEU A 845 -16.01 12.49 1.20
N LYS A 846 -16.05 13.71 0.68
CA LYS A 846 -16.55 14.00 -0.67
C LYS A 846 -15.65 13.39 -1.75
N GLY A 847 -16.25 12.58 -2.62
CA GLY A 847 -15.61 12.02 -3.82
C GLY A 847 -14.66 10.84 -3.55
N TRP A 848 -14.56 10.37 -2.32
CA TRP A 848 -13.88 9.11 -2.02
C TRP A 848 -14.75 7.93 -2.47
N ASP A 849 -14.12 6.89 -3.00
CA ASP A 849 -14.74 5.59 -3.26
C ASP A 849 -14.17 4.58 -2.25
N GLY A 850 -14.93 4.35 -1.17
CA GLY A 850 -14.45 3.57 -0.03
C GLY A 850 -13.20 4.20 0.60
N GLN A 851 -12.06 3.53 0.46
CA GLN A 851 -10.77 4.02 0.97
C GLN A 851 -9.94 4.77 -0.10
N SER A 852 -10.40 4.81 -1.36
CA SER A 852 -9.70 5.48 -2.45
C SER A 852 -10.08 6.97 -2.50
N PRO A 853 -9.14 7.92 -2.31
CA PRO A 853 -9.45 9.34 -2.49
C PRO A 853 -9.73 9.67 -3.96
N PRO A 854 -10.36 10.83 -4.26
CA PRO A 854 -10.50 11.30 -5.63
C PRO A 854 -9.16 11.27 -6.38
N THR A 855 -9.13 10.64 -7.55
CA THR A 855 -7.93 10.56 -8.37
C THR A 855 -7.52 11.95 -8.85
N ALA A 856 -6.43 12.48 -8.31
CA ALA A 856 -5.84 13.73 -8.76
C ALA A 856 -5.08 13.56 -10.09
N ARG A 857 -5.00 14.65 -10.87
CA ARG A 857 -4.17 14.68 -12.08
C ARG A 857 -2.72 14.34 -11.75
N HIS A 858 -2.21 13.29 -12.36
CA HIS A 858 -0.87 12.81 -12.09
C HIS A 858 -0.16 12.27 -13.34
N GLN A 859 1.17 12.31 -13.32
CA GLN A 859 2.02 11.51 -14.21
C GLN A 859 2.95 10.67 -13.35
N LYS A 860 2.97 9.36 -13.60
CA LYS A 860 3.71 8.38 -12.77
C LYS A 860 3.36 8.44 -11.26
N GLY A 861 2.15 8.88 -10.91
CA GLY A 861 1.71 9.04 -9.52
C GLY A 861 2.14 10.34 -8.84
N LYS A 862 2.92 11.18 -9.52
CA LYS A 862 3.29 12.51 -9.04
C LYS A 862 2.26 13.53 -9.52
N LEU A 863 1.82 14.39 -8.61
CA LEU A 863 0.79 15.39 -8.87
C LEU A 863 1.26 16.40 -9.92
N ILE A 864 0.34 16.80 -10.79
CA ILE A 864 0.54 17.93 -11.70
C ILE A 864 -0.07 19.17 -11.03
N THR A 865 0.76 19.96 -10.37
CA THR A 865 0.33 21.13 -9.59
C THR A 865 0.36 22.43 -10.38
N ALA A 866 1.19 22.51 -11.42
CA ALA A 866 1.34 23.71 -12.23
C ALA A 866 0.18 23.88 -13.21
N GLN A 867 -0.66 24.90 -12.99
CA GLN A 867 -1.73 25.24 -13.92
C GLN A 867 -1.20 25.78 -15.26
N SER A 868 0.05 26.26 -15.30
CA SER A 868 0.69 26.87 -16.46
C SER A 868 0.91 25.93 -17.65
N VAL A 869 0.82 24.61 -17.44
CA VAL A 869 0.98 23.57 -18.47
C VAL A 869 -0.35 22.95 -18.91
N VAL A 870 -1.40 23.10 -18.10
CA VAL A 870 -2.72 22.51 -18.35
C VAL A 870 -3.37 23.16 -19.58
N GLY A 871 -3.84 22.35 -20.52
CA GLY A 871 -4.54 22.83 -21.73
C GLY A 871 -3.61 23.36 -22.83
N LYS A 872 -2.29 23.20 -22.70
CA LYS A 872 -1.32 23.54 -23.75
C LYS A 872 -1.07 22.40 -24.76
N HIS A 873 -1.73 21.25 -24.58
CA HIS A 873 -1.57 20.07 -25.42
C HIS A 873 -0.11 19.57 -25.51
N LEU A 874 0.61 19.61 -24.37
CA LEU A 874 2.03 19.25 -24.28
C LEU A 874 2.20 17.85 -23.65
N PRO A 875 2.25 16.77 -24.46
CA PRO A 875 2.45 15.43 -23.93
C PRO A 875 3.84 15.25 -23.30
N SER A 876 3.97 14.27 -22.42
CA SER A 876 5.21 14.00 -21.67
C SER A 876 6.26 13.22 -22.47
N PHE A 877 6.58 13.66 -23.70
CA PHE A 877 7.66 13.14 -24.54
C PHE A 877 8.22 14.19 -25.50
N GLY A 878 9.40 13.93 -26.07
CA GLY A 878 9.88 14.65 -27.24
C GLY A 878 10.19 16.14 -27.00
N PRO A 879 9.96 17.00 -28.01
CA PRO A 879 10.08 18.45 -27.86
C PRO A 879 9.06 19.01 -26.86
N TYR A 880 7.84 18.45 -26.80
CA TYR A 880 6.78 18.88 -25.89
C TYR A 880 7.17 18.75 -24.42
N LYS A 881 7.85 17.65 -24.06
CA LYS A 881 8.40 17.47 -22.71
C LYS A 881 9.40 18.57 -22.33
N LYS A 882 10.29 18.95 -23.26
CA LYS A 882 11.27 20.02 -23.02
C LYS A 882 10.60 21.36 -22.82
N GLU A 883 9.59 21.67 -23.63
CA GLU A 883 8.79 22.88 -23.47
C GLU A 883 8.07 22.90 -22.11
N ARG A 884 7.47 21.77 -21.73
CA ARG A 884 6.85 21.60 -20.41
C ARG A 884 7.86 21.84 -19.27
N GLU A 885 9.04 21.23 -19.34
CA GLU A 885 10.14 21.43 -18.37
C GLU A 885 10.59 22.91 -18.30
N GLN A 886 10.65 23.62 -19.43
CA GLN A 886 10.99 25.05 -19.48
C GLN A 886 9.92 25.93 -18.84
N ILE A 887 8.63 25.66 -19.10
CA ILE A 887 7.51 26.38 -18.50
C ILE A 887 7.53 26.21 -16.97
N LEU A 888 7.70 24.98 -16.50
CA LEU A 888 7.75 24.67 -15.07
C LEU A 888 8.94 25.36 -14.39
N ALA A 889 10.13 25.33 -15.02
CA ALA A 889 11.29 26.01 -14.48
C ALA A 889 11.14 27.53 -14.42
N ALA A 890 10.49 28.14 -15.44
CA ALA A 890 10.18 29.56 -15.43
C ALA A 890 9.19 29.92 -14.30
N GLU A 891 8.24 29.06 -14.00
CA GLU A 891 7.31 29.20 -12.87
C GLU A 891 8.04 29.13 -11.53
N LYS A 892 8.87 28.11 -11.30
CA LYS A 892 9.67 27.97 -10.06
C LYS A 892 10.58 29.16 -9.81
N LYS A 893 11.10 29.81 -10.86
CA LYS A 893 11.89 31.03 -10.74
C LYS A 893 11.07 32.26 -10.33
N ARG A 894 9.78 32.31 -10.68
CA ARG A 894 8.87 33.42 -10.37
C ARG A 894 8.21 33.31 -9.00
N VAL A 895 7.98 32.09 -8.52
CA VAL A 895 7.40 31.84 -7.19
C VAL A 895 8.38 32.33 -6.14
N THR A 896 8.02 33.39 -5.42
CA THR A 896 8.69 33.74 -4.18
C THR A 896 8.26 32.71 -3.14
N LEU A 897 9.21 32.14 -2.41
CA LEU A 897 8.91 31.18 -1.34
C LEU A 897 7.98 31.79 -0.26
N GLU A 898 7.82 33.11 -0.24
CA GLU A 898 6.88 33.86 0.61
C GLU A 898 5.42 33.83 0.13
N SER A 899 5.13 33.61 -1.17
CA SER A 899 3.76 33.68 -1.71
C SER A 899 2.94 32.39 -1.52
N ILE A 900 3.48 31.42 -0.79
CA ILE A 900 2.82 30.16 -0.44
C ILE A 900 2.58 30.20 1.07
N GLU A 901 1.65 31.05 1.52
CA GLU A 901 1.18 31.02 2.92
C GLU A 901 0.28 29.79 3.11
N GLN A 902 0.85 28.71 3.63
CA GLN A 902 0.08 27.73 4.41
C GLN A 902 0.28 28.08 5.88
N ASP A 903 -0.81 28.38 6.57
CA ASP A 903 -0.82 28.69 8.00
C ASP A 903 -0.63 27.38 8.80
N TRP A 904 0.64 27.03 9.05
CA TRP A 904 1.03 25.85 9.84
C TRP A 904 0.82 26.03 11.35
N ASN A 905 0.40 27.21 11.81
CA ASN A 905 0.05 27.44 13.22
C ASN A 905 -1.27 26.77 13.63
N ASN A 906 -2.04 26.22 12.69
CA ASN A 906 -3.26 25.49 13.02
C ASN A 906 -2.95 24.02 13.29
N GLN A 907 -3.38 23.54 14.46
CA GLN A 907 -3.44 22.10 14.76
C GLN A 907 -4.02 21.36 13.55
N ARG A 908 -3.39 20.25 13.17
CA ARG A 908 -3.87 19.40 12.08
C ARG A 908 -5.37 19.15 12.22
N GLU A 909 -6.12 19.45 11.17
CA GLU A 909 -7.54 19.11 11.11
C GLU A 909 -7.72 17.60 11.25
N VAL A 910 -8.53 17.20 12.22
CA VAL A 910 -8.90 15.80 12.47
C VAL A 910 -10.35 15.63 12.06
N ASN A 911 -10.60 14.72 11.12
CA ASN A 911 -11.97 14.42 10.71
C ASN A 911 -12.71 13.68 11.84
N GLN A 912 -13.89 14.18 12.18
CA GLN A 912 -14.80 13.55 13.12
C GLN A 912 -16.03 13.01 12.39
N PRO A 913 -16.62 11.89 12.87
CA PRO A 913 -17.89 11.40 12.34
C PRO A 913 -18.98 12.48 12.36
N GLN A 914 -19.64 12.68 11.22
CA GLN A 914 -20.80 13.59 11.08
C GLN A 914 -22.10 12.97 11.64
N GLY A 915 -22.05 11.70 12.05
CA GLY A 915 -23.15 10.94 12.61
C GLY A 915 -22.68 9.59 13.18
N GLN A 916 -23.62 8.71 13.52
CA GLN A 916 -23.30 7.37 13.97
C GLN A 916 -22.66 6.54 12.84
N VAL A 917 -21.60 5.80 13.17
CA VAL A 917 -21.01 4.83 12.24
C VAL A 917 -22.05 3.76 11.90
N PRO A 918 -22.33 3.48 10.61
CA PRO A 918 -23.35 2.50 10.22
C PRO A 918 -23.08 1.11 10.80
N ARG A 919 -24.15 0.41 11.20
CA ARG A 919 -24.10 -1.03 11.51
C ARG A 919 -24.17 -1.82 10.21
N LEU A 920 -23.63 -3.04 10.20
CA LEU A 920 -23.76 -3.91 9.03
C LEU A 920 -25.22 -4.14 8.61
N THR A 921 -26.13 -4.23 9.58
CA THR A 921 -27.58 -4.38 9.35
C THR A 921 -28.17 -3.24 8.52
N ASP A 922 -27.62 -2.02 8.62
CA ASP A 922 -28.11 -0.84 7.89
C ASP A 922 -27.70 -0.87 6.41
N LEU A 923 -26.71 -1.70 6.08
CA LEU A 923 -26.12 -1.80 4.74
C LEU A 923 -26.67 -3.00 3.95
N VAL A 924 -27.19 -4.02 4.64
CA VAL A 924 -27.73 -5.22 3.99
C VAL A 924 -28.82 -4.84 2.99
N GLY A 925 -28.61 -5.18 1.72
CA GLY A 925 -29.59 -4.98 0.65
C GLY A 925 -29.70 -3.54 0.10
N ARG A 926 -28.86 -2.60 0.56
CA ARG A 926 -28.92 -1.18 0.14
C ARG A 926 -28.84 -0.98 -1.38
N SER A 927 -28.13 -1.85 -2.09
CA SER A 927 -27.97 -1.76 -3.55
C SER A 927 -29.09 -2.41 -4.35
N VAL A 928 -29.95 -3.23 -3.73
CA VAL A 928 -31.02 -3.97 -4.43
C VAL A 928 -31.97 -3.02 -5.17
N ARG A 929 -32.23 -1.84 -4.60
CA ARG A 929 -33.10 -0.81 -5.21
C ARG A 929 -32.59 -0.24 -6.53
N TYR A 930 -31.29 -0.31 -6.80
CA TYR A 930 -30.69 0.20 -8.05
C TYR A 930 -30.67 -0.85 -9.15
N ILE A 931 -31.06 -2.10 -8.85
CA ILE A 931 -31.05 -3.22 -9.78
C ILE A 931 -32.47 -3.40 -10.33
N THR A 932 -32.69 -2.94 -11.55
CA THR A 932 -34.02 -2.90 -12.19
C THR A 932 -33.99 -3.52 -13.59
N PRO A 933 -35.12 -4.04 -14.13
CA PRO A 933 -35.20 -4.42 -15.53
C PRO A 933 -34.80 -3.27 -16.46
N TYR A 934 -34.29 -3.62 -17.65
CA TYR A 934 -33.79 -2.66 -18.63
C TYR A 934 -34.81 -1.56 -18.99
N GLY A 935 -36.10 -1.89 -19.04
CA GLY A 935 -37.16 -0.94 -19.39
C GLY A 935 -37.37 0.22 -18.41
N GLU A 936 -36.83 0.12 -17.19
CA GLU A 936 -36.89 1.18 -16.17
C GLU A 936 -35.66 2.09 -16.16
N LEU A 937 -34.63 1.78 -16.96
CA LEU A 937 -33.44 2.63 -17.10
C LEU A 937 -33.77 3.86 -17.96
N ASP A 938 -33.41 5.06 -17.49
CA ASP A 938 -33.69 6.30 -18.22
C ASP A 938 -32.82 6.41 -19.48
N GLN A 939 -33.42 6.11 -20.63
CA GLN A 939 -32.77 6.20 -21.93
C GLN A 939 -32.52 7.65 -22.41
N LYS A 940 -33.03 8.67 -21.70
CA LYS A 940 -32.83 10.09 -22.03
C LYS A 940 -31.59 10.66 -21.34
N GLN A 941 -31.17 10.10 -20.21
CA GLN A 941 -29.99 10.55 -19.45
C GLN A 941 -28.72 9.87 -19.97
N GLN A 942 -28.35 10.21 -21.21
CA GLN A 942 -27.15 9.67 -21.84
C GLN A 942 -25.87 10.39 -21.35
N VAL A 943 -24.75 9.70 -21.47
CA VAL A 943 -23.42 10.21 -21.11
C VAL A 943 -22.48 10.19 -22.31
N VAL A 944 -21.38 10.93 -22.23
CA VAL A 944 -20.26 10.88 -23.18
C VAL A 944 -18.94 10.76 -22.42
N ALA A 945 -17.93 10.22 -23.09
CA ALA A 945 -16.60 10.11 -22.49
C ALA A 945 -15.87 11.46 -22.53
N LEU A 946 -15.15 11.78 -21.46
CA LEU A 946 -14.27 12.94 -21.36
C LEU A 946 -12.87 12.47 -20.97
N ILE A 947 -11.86 12.83 -21.75
CA ILE A 947 -10.46 12.44 -21.53
C ILE A 947 -9.71 13.61 -20.89
N ASP A 948 -9.01 13.34 -19.80
CA ASP A 948 -8.04 14.26 -19.21
C ASP A 948 -6.67 14.08 -19.87
N GLU A 949 -6.28 15.07 -20.69
CA GLU A 949 -5.03 15.04 -21.45
C GLU A 949 -3.78 14.97 -20.56
N GLU A 950 -3.85 15.54 -19.35
CA GLU A 950 -2.71 15.59 -18.43
C GLU A 950 -2.43 14.23 -17.78
N MET A 951 -3.46 13.38 -17.68
CA MET A 951 -3.34 12.00 -17.19
C MET A 951 -3.06 11.00 -18.33
N CYS A 952 -3.29 11.39 -19.58
CA CYS A 952 -3.11 10.54 -20.73
C CYS A 952 -1.63 10.11 -20.88
N ILE A 953 -1.43 8.85 -21.25
CA ILE A 953 -0.09 8.29 -21.57
C ILE A 953 0.07 7.97 -23.06
N ASN A 954 -0.83 8.48 -23.90
CA ASN A 954 -0.72 8.51 -25.36
C ASN A 954 -0.69 7.11 -26.01
N CYS A 955 -1.37 6.11 -25.43
CA CYS A 955 -1.34 4.73 -25.92
C CYS A 955 -2.31 4.45 -27.08
N GLY A 956 -3.29 5.34 -27.33
CA GLY A 956 -4.29 5.17 -28.37
C GLY A 956 -5.28 4.01 -28.16
N LYS A 957 -5.31 3.35 -26.98
CA LYS A 957 -6.24 2.22 -26.73
C LYS A 957 -7.71 2.61 -26.80
N CYS A 958 -8.06 3.79 -26.29
CA CYS A 958 -9.41 4.35 -26.40
C CYS A 958 -9.80 4.56 -27.86
N TYR A 959 -8.90 5.13 -28.67
CA TYR A 959 -9.05 5.30 -30.12
C TYR A 959 -9.26 3.95 -30.82
N MET A 960 -8.35 2.99 -30.67
CA MET A 960 -8.47 1.66 -31.30
C MET A 960 -9.77 0.95 -30.94
N THR A 961 -10.17 1.01 -29.67
CA THR A 961 -11.39 0.33 -29.19
C THR A 961 -12.66 1.02 -29.72
N CYS A 962 -12.66 2.35 -29.81
CA CYS A 962 -13.79 3.06 -30.40
C CYS A 962 -13.90 2.81 -31.91
N ASN A 963 -12.79 2.54 -32.58
CA ASN A 963 -12.77 2.28 -34.02
C ASN A 963 -13.26 0.88 -34.37
N ASP A 964 -12.66 -0.15 -33.77
CA ASP A 964 -12.91 -1.54 -34.16
C ASP A 964 -13.99 -2.21 -33.29
N SER A 965 -14.51 -1.51 -32.29
CA SER A 965 -15.54 -2.01 -31.37
C SER A 965 -16.55 -0.94 -30.94
N GLY A 966 -16.61 0.19 -31.64
CA GLY A 966 -17.43 1.32 -31.27
C GLY A 966 -17.97 2.12 -32.46
N TYR A 967 -17.81 3.45 -32.38
CA TYR A 967 -18.50 4.43 -33.23
C TYR A 967 -17.55 5.42 -33.92
N GLN A 968 -16.25 5.12 -33.96
CA GLN A 968 -15.23 5.97 -34.61
C GLN A 968 -15.29 7.44 -34.13
N ALA A 969 -15.61 7.63 -32.85
CA ALA A 969 -15.90 8.93 -32.24
C ALA A 969 -14.72 9.53 -31.46
N ILE A 970 -13.51 9.02 -31.70
CA ILE A 970 -12.28 9.50 -31.05
C ILE A 970 -11.29 9.82 -32.15
N THR A 971 -10.72 11.03 -32.14
CA THR A 971 -9.57 11.36 -32.98
C THR A 971 -8.28 11.07 -32.22
N PHE A 972 -7.22 10.74 -32.95
CA PHE A 972 -5.88 10.51 -32.40
C PHE A 972 -4.88 11.34 -33.19
N ASP A 973 -4.27 12.31 -32.53
CA ASP A 973 -3.39 13.28 -33.18
C ASP A 973 -2.05 12.62 -33.59
N PRO A 974 -1.60 12.76 -34.85
CA PRO A 974 -0.42 12.06 -35.36
C PRO A 974 0.91 12.57 -34.79
N GLU A 975 0.95 13.74 -34.17
CA GLU A 975 2.18 14.37 -33.67
C GLU A 975 2.30 14.24 -32.14
N THR A 976 1.23 14.58 -31.44
CA THR A 976 1.15 14.58 -29.97
C THR A 976 0.67 13.26 -29.40
N HIS A 977 0.02 12.41 -30.22
CA HIS A 977 -0.67 11.21 -29.76
C HIS A 977 -1.65 11.52 -28.60
N LEU A 978 -2.27 12.70 -28.60
CA LEU A 978 -3.40 13.02 -27.74
C LEU A 978 -4.69 12.57 -28.42
N THR A 979 -5.69 12.26 -27.61
CA THR A 979 -6.99 11.75 -28.07
C THR A 979 -8.10 12.72 -27.70
N HIS A 980 -9.00 12.99 -28.62
CA HIS A 980 -10.15 13.86 -28.39
C HIS A 980 -11.45 13.11 -28.74
N VAL A 981 -12.46 13.24 -27.88
CA VAL A 981 -13.77 12.60 -28.06
C VAL A 981 -14.69 13.57 -28.79
N SER A 982 -15.28 13.14 -29.91
CA SER A 982 -16.23 13.96 -30.68
C SER A 982 -17.67 13.80 -30.20
N ASP A 983 -18.55 14.65 -30.72
CA ASP A 983 -20.00 14.63 -30.45
C ASP A 983 -20.71 13.35 -30.92
N ASP A 984 -20.04 12.56 -31.77
CA ASP A 984 -20.49 11.24 -32.22
C ASP A 984 -20.41 10.16 -31.13
N CYS A 985 -19.80 10.48 -29.98
CA CYS A 985 -19.71 9.57 -28.84
C CYS A 985 -21.12 9.16 -28.39
N THR A 986 -21.31 7.86 -28.16
CA THR A 986 -22.60 7.29 -27.75
C THR A 986 -22.67 6.96 -26.26
N GLY A 987 -21.59 7.19 -25.51
CA GLY A 987 -21.55 6.83 -24.09
C GLY A 987 -21.35 5.35 -23.79
N CYS A 988 -20.94 4.52 -24.77
CA CYS A 988 -20.81 3.07 -24.59
C CYS A 988 -19.76 2.63 -23.55
N THR A 989 -18.92 3.56 -23.06
CA THR A 989 -17.96 3.37 -21.96
C THR A 989 -16.77 2.44 -22.26
N LEU A 990 -16.72 1.78 -23.42
CA LEU A 990 -15.59 0.88 -23.77
C LEU A 990 -14.21 1.55 -23.68
N CYS A 991 -14.10 2.83 -24.07
CA CYS A 991 -12.83 3.57 -23.99
C CYS A 991 -12.34 3.75 -22.55
N VAL A 992 -13.24 3.98 -21.59
CA VAL A 992 -12.94 4.05 -20.16
C VAL A 992 -12.44 2.68 -19.68
N SER A 993 -13.17 1.61 -20.01
CA SER A 993 -12.90 0.24 -19.55
C SER A 993 -11.54 -0.32 -19.99
N VAL A 994 -10.97 0.20 -21.08
CA VAL A 994 -9.65 -0.24 -21.60
C VAL A 994 -8.52 0.74 -21.30
N CYS A 995 -8.84 1.89 -20.70
CA CYS A 995 -7.85 2.90 -20.37
C CYS A 995 -6.91 2.33 -19.29
N PRO A 996 -5.57 2.39 -19.48
CA PRO A 996 -4.65 1.88 -18.47
C PRO A 996 -4.47 2.81 -17.28
N ILE A 997 -5.02 4.03 -17.31
CA ILE A 997 -4.90 5.04 -16.24
C ILE A 997 -6.27 5.23 -15.62
N ILE A 998 -6.38 4.93 -14.31
CA ILE A 998 -7.60 5.11 -13.52
C ILE A 998 -8.04 6.57 -13.64
N ASP A 999 -9.33 6.78 -13.92
CA ASP A 999 -10.00 8.08 -14.06
C ASP A 999 -9.43 9.07 -15.09
N CYS A 1000 -8.48 8.65 -15.94
CA CYS A 1000 -8.04 9.46 -17.07
C CYS A 1000 -9.19 9.70 -18.07
N ILE A 1001 -10.15 8.78 -18.14
CA ILE A 1001 -11.39 8.96 -18.91
C ILE A 1001 -12.56 8.82 -17.95
N THR A 1002 -13.44 9.81 -17.93
CA THR A 1002 -14.67 9.82 -17.12
C THR A 1002 -15.91 9.87 -18.00
N MET A 1003 -17.06 9.46 -17.47
CA MET A 1003 -18.35 9.59 -18.15
C MET A 1003 -19.07 10.81 -17.60
N VAL A 1004 -19.42 11.76 -18.48
CA VAL A 1004 -20.11 13.00 -18.12
C VAL A 1004 -21.47 13.08 -18.79
N PRO A 1005 -22.47 13.77 -18.19
CA PRO A 1005 -23.78 13.95 -18.82
C PRO A 1005 -23.66 14.56 -20.22
N ARG A 1006 -24.39 13.99 -21.19
CA ARG A 1006 -24.43 14.51 -22.56
C ARG A 1006 -25.17 15.85 -22.58
N THR A 1007 -24.56 16.87 -23.16
CA THR A 1007 -25.12 18.23 -23.24
C THR A 1007 -25.94 18.49 -24.51
N ILE A 1008 -25.76 17.65 -25.54
CA ILE A 1008 -26.52 17.70 -26.80
C ILE A 1008 -27.53 16.55 -26.88
N PRO A 1009 -28.67 16.69 -27.58
CA PRO A 1009 -29.64 15.61 -27.71
C PRO A 1009 -29.00 14.32 -28.25
N TYR A 1010 -29.34 13.18 -27.64
CA TYR A 1010 -28.93 11.88 -28.16
C TYR A 1010 -29.88 11.43 -29.27
N ILE A 1011 -29.34 11.20 -30.45
CA ILE A 1011 -30.07 10.65 -31.60
C ILE A 1011 -29.42 9.32 -31.96
N PRO A 1012 -30.08 8.18 -31.74
CA PRO A 1012 -29.55 6.88 -32.11
C PRO A 1012 -29.25 6.80 -33.62
N LYS A 1013 -28.03 6.39 -33.98
CA LYS A 1013 -27.63 6.18 -35.37
C LYS A 1013 -28.35 4.94 -35.92
N ARG A 1014 -29.35 5.15 -36.80
CA ARG A 1014 -30.19 4.07 -37.38
C ARG A 1014 -29.62 3.45 -38.66
N GLY A 1015 -28.54 4.00 -39.21
CA GLY A 1015 -27.94 3.58 -40.48
C GLY A 1015 -28.75 4.03 -41.70
N ILE A 1016 -30.02 3.66 -41.76
CA ILE A 1016 -31.00 4.09 -42.77
C ILE A 1016 -32.19 4.83 -42.12
N PRO A 1017 -32.89 5.72 -42.84
CA PRO A 1017 -34.08 6.36 -42.30
C PRO A 1017 -35.19 5.34 -41.99
N VAL A 1018 -35.84 5.51 -40.84
CA VAL A 1018 -36.94 4.65 -40.40
C VAL A 1018 -38.14 4.84 -41.35
N GLY A 1019 -38.68 3.74 -41.88
CA GLY A 1019 -39.83 3.76 -42.79
C GLY A 1019 -39.49 3.77 -44.29
N LEU A 1020 -38.21 3.80 -44.67
CA LEU A 1020 -37.84 3.41 -46.03
C LEU A 1020 -38.02 1.89 -46.19
N SER A 1021 -38.94 1.47 -47.06
CA SER A 1021 -38.99 0.10 -47.56
C SER A 1021 -37.74 -0.17 -48.38
N VAL A 1022 -36.98 -1.20 -48.00
CA VAL A 1022 -35.77 -1.66 -48.70
C VAL A 1022 -36.11 -2.17 -50.08
#